data_AF-C0NPG0-F1
#
_entry.id   AF-C0NPG0-F1
#
_cell.length_a   1.000
_cell.length_b   1.000
_cell.length_c   1.000
_cell.angle_alpha   90.00
_cell.angle_beta   90.00
_cell.angle_gamma   90.00
#
_symmetry.space_group_name_H-M   'P 1'
#
loop_
_entity.id
_entity.type
_entity.pdbx_description
1 polymer ?
#
loop_
_entity_poly.entity_id
_entity_poly.type
_entity_poly.pdbx_seq_one_letter_code
_entity_poly.pdbx_strand_id
1 'polypeptide(L)'
;MAPSKLSSVPIIDIHVNDFKDSLANEIYTGLKRPHGGAKSLPTLLLYSTEGLRRFEDITYLDEYYLTNAEIEVLTTHAARIVNQLPENAQLLELGSGNLRKIKILLDEFERKKKAVEYFALDLSLEELHRTFAEIPPGGYKYVQCRGLHGTYDDALAWLAKPENRQNPTCIMSMGSSIGNFTRPEAAQFLNRFSRMLGPSDSFLVGIDACKNPDKVYRAYNDNHGVTKDFYMMGLSQANSILGFHAFKKEDWDVACRFDMATGSHKAYYVPNMDVSVDGVVMKKGEKILFEQAFKYGPKECKNLFQRAGVMPIAQFGNCTGEYYVHLLSSCTLELPTQVTEYVADVIPNVVDFENLWKIWDTVTLSMIPQDELLSKPIKLRNALIFYLGHSPTFFDIHLTRATDGIPTSPKHYQSIFERGIDPDVDNPELCHDHSDIPSEWPHLGEILTYRDAVRSRARAVLAHGVKTRRLAEALWIGFEHEAMHLETFLYMLLQSDEILPPPGVPQPNFESLAHQSALESRESSWFAIPEQQVSIGLHDPDDHVIPKHSFGWDNEKPKRMVNVPAFAAQARPITNGEYAKYLEQHHISFIPASWIDLVPKTADVRRNGYGNCNGYSTNGQRQLDSGASNEFLERFAIRTVFGPVPLKWALDWPVMASFNELQGYAESMSCRIPTFEEVRSIYQYSMFLKSLEDDGALRSMNGNGHGSHRNARVVKTLDKSIEPPAEDAHGNPRTPDHQPVQSPSTNPMPVFIDLDDNCNVGFKHWHPTPVTKHGNRPSGQSELGGVWEWTSTPLHAHEGFKSMELYPGYSADFFDGKHNIVLGGSWATHPRIAGRTTFVNWFQRKYIYVWAGARLVRDI
;
A
#
# COMPACT_ATOMS: atom_id res chain seq x y z
N MET A 1 18.57 44.00 -29.08
CA MET A 1 18.81 42.91 -28.12
C MET A 1 19.89 42.02 -28.70
N ALA A 2 21.00 41.79 -27.99
CA ALA A 2 21.92 40.73 -28.36
C ALA A 2 21.17 39.39 -28.23
N PRO A 3 21.35 38.41 -29.14
CA PRO A 3 20.73 37.11 -28.98
C PRO A 3 21.25 36.54 -27.66
N SER A 4 20.34 36.25 -26.73
CA SER A 4 20.66 35.53 -25.50
C SER A 4 21.45 34.29 -25.87
N LYS A 5 22.63 34.09 -25.26
CA LYS A 5 23.41 32.85 -25.44
C LYS A 5 22.46 31.69 -25.16
N LEU A 6 22.07 30.95 -26.20
CA LEU A 6 21.27 29.74 -26.07
C LEU A 6 21.98 28.81 -25.09
N SER A 7 21.26 28.40 -24.04
CA SER A 7 21.78 27.48 -23.03
C SER A 7 22.28 26.19 -23.69
N SER A 8 23.38 25.63 -23.20
CA SER A 8 23.94 24.35 -23.68
C SER A 8 23.18 23.12 -23.17
N VAL A 9 22.11 23.32 -22.38
CA VAL A 9 21.27 22.24 -21.86
C VAL A 9 20.45 21.61 -23.00
N PRO A 10 20.46 20.28 -23.16
CA PRO A 10 19.68 19.61 -24.20
C PRO A 10 18.18 19.74 -23.91
N ILE A 11 17.42 20.13 -24.94
CA ILE A 11 15.95 20.18 -24.90
C ILE A 11 15.41 19.16 -25.90
N ILE A 12 14.49 18.30 -25.44
CA ILE A 12 13.87 17.24 -26.23
C ILE A 12 12.42 17.66 -26.51
N ASP A 13 12.04 17.69 -27.79
CA ASP A 13 10.65 17.85 -28.19
C ASP A 13 9.90 16.52 -28.01
N ILE A 14 8.83 16.54 -27.22
CA ILE A 14 8.05 15.34 -26.88
C ILE A 14 6.60 15.40 -27.36
N HIS A 15 6.21 16.44 -28.11
CA HIS A 15 4.83 16.59 -28.60
C HIS A 15 4.37 15.37 -29.42
N VAL A 16 3.21 14.83 -29.06
CA VAL A 16 2.57 13.72 -29.80
C VAL A 16 1.49 14.23 -30.77
N ASN A 17 0.82 15.34 -30.45
CA ASN A 17 -0.30 15.90 -31.23
C ASN A 17 -0.15 17.41 -31.49
N ASP A 18 -0.90 17.95 -32.46
CA ASP A 18 -0.95 19.40 -32.73
C ASP A 18 -1.77 20.12 -31.64
N PHE A 19 -1.07 20.86 -30.79
CA PHE A 19 -1.61 21.59 -29.64
C PHE A 19 -2.61 22.69 -30.02
N LYS A 20 -2.41 23.37 -31.17
CA LYS A 20 -3.23 24.55 -31.51
C LYS A 20 -4.66 24.19 -31.87
N ASP A 21 -4.83 23.11 -32.63
CA ASP A 21 -6.15 22.63 -33.05
C ASP A 21 -6.98 22.16 -31.85
N SER A 22 -6.35 21.54 -30.85
CA SER A 22 -7.01 21.15 -29.60
C SER A 22 -7.55 22.37 -28.86
N LEU A 23 -6.73 23.41 -28.71
CA LEU A 23 -7.10 24.59 -27.93
C LEU A 23 -8.20 25.42 -28.60
N ALA A 24 -8.22 25.50 -29.94
CA ALA A 24 -9.32 26.13 -30.67
C ALA A 24 -10.66 25.41 -30.41
N ASN A 25 -10.65 24.07 -30.43
CA ASN A 25 -11.83 23.27 -30.11
C ASN A 25 -12.30 23.46 -28.65
N GLU A 26 -11.39 23.61 -27.70
CA GLU A 26 -11.73 23.91 -26.30
C GLU A 26 -12.41 25.28 -26.14
N ILE A 27 -11.93 26.31 -26.86
CA ILE A 27 -12.60 27.63 -26.90
C ILE A 27 -14.04 27.46 -27.37
N TYR A 28 -14.26 26.81 -28.52
CA TYR A 28 -15.61 26.63 -29.05
C TYR A 28 -16.50 25.79 -28.15
N THR A 29 -15.98 24.72 -27.55
CA THR A 29 -16.72 23.86 -26.62
C THR A 29 -17.12 24.62 -25.34
N GLY A 30 -16.22 25.47 -24.83
CA GLY A 30 -16.47 26.33 -23.68
C GLY A 30 -17.51 27.41 -23.94
N LEU A 31 -17.55 27.97 -25.16
CA LEU A 31 -18.54 28.98 -25.56
C LEU A 31 -19.89 28.37 -25.97
N LYS A 32 -19.91 27.22 -26.64
CA LYS A 32 -21.09 26.49 -27.14
C LYS A 32 -21.47 25.34 -26.20
N ARG A 33 -21.58 25.61 -24.89
CA ARG A 33 -21.95 24.59 -23.89
C ARG A 33 -23.31 23.94 -24.23
N PRO A 34 -23.38 22.60 -24.28
CA PRO A 34 -24.64 21.89 -24.42
C PRO A 34 -25.61 22.25 -23.28
N HIS A 35 -26.91 22.31 -23.58
CA HIS A 35 -28.00 22.52 -22.61
C HIS A 35 -27.95 23.85 -21.81
N GLY A 36 -27.25 24.87 -22.31
CA GLY A 36 -27.21 26.19 -21.67
C GLY A 36 -26.35 26.24 -20.40
N GLY A 37 -25.36 25.35 -20.27
CA GLY A 37 -24.35 25.44 -19.21
C GLY A 37 -23.57 26.75 -19.25
N ALA A 38 -23.01 27.15 -18.11
CA ALA A 38 -22.22 28.39 -17.99
C ALA A 38 -21.01 28.37 -18.95
N LYS A 39 -20.85 29.45 -19.73
CA LYS A 39 -19.75 29.61 -20.67
C LYS A 39 -18.40 29.67 -19.95
N SER A 40 -17.37 29.14 -20.58
CA SER A 40 -16.00 29.19 -20.07
C SER A 40 -14.99 29.34 -21.19
N LEU A 41 -13.79 29.83 -20.85
CA LEU A 41 -12.61 29.80 -21.72
C LEU A 41 -11.49 28.98 -21.04
N PRO A 42 -10.64 28.30 -21.81
CA PRO A 42 -9.58 27.49 -21.23
C PRO A 42 -8.49 28.37 -20.57
N THR A 43 -8.11 28.04 -19.34
CA THR A 43 -7.03 28.73 -18.59
C THR A 43 -5.71 28.75 -19.35
N LEU A 44 -5.50 27.75 -20.21
CA LEU A 44 -4.29 27.59 -21.03
C LEU A 44 -4.01 28.80 -21.96
N LEU A 45 -5.04 29.59 -22.28
CA LEU A 45 -4.90 30.84 -23.04
C LEU A 45 -4.00 31.87 -22.34
N LEU A 46 -3.89 31.79 -21.01
CA LEU A 46 -3.08 32.71 -20.22
C LEU A 46 -1.57 32.44 -20.36
N TYR A 47 -1.17 31.24 -20.81
CA TYR A 47 0.22 30.78 -20.76
C TYR A 47 0.91 30.76 -22.13
N SER A 48 0.64 31.77 -22.97
CA SER A 48 1.53 32.06 -24.12
C SER A 48 2.92 32.50 -23.62
N THR A 49 3.92 32.58 -24.49
CA THR A 49 5.26 33.10 -24.11
C THR A 49 5.18 34.46 -23.42
N GLU A 50 4.40 35.40 -23.96
CA GLU A 50 4.20 36.71 -23.33
C GLU A 50 3.39 36.60 -22.03
N GLY A 51 2.40 35.72 -21.98
CA GLY A 51 1.61 35.46 -20.79
C GLY A 51 2.45 34.91 -19.63
N LEU A 52 3.37 33.97 -19.91
CA LEU A 52 4.33 33.43 -18.94
C LEU A 52 5.25 34.51 -18.38
N ARG A 53 5.76 35.41 -19.23
CA ARG A 53 6.55 36.58 -18.78
C ARG A 53 5.75 37.49 -17.87
N ARG A 54 4.47 37.71 -18.17
CA ARG A 54 3.60 38.53 -17.33
C ARG A 54 3.24 37.85 -16.01
N PHE A 55 3.08 36.53 -16.03
CA PHE A 55 2.90 35.74 -14.81
C PHE A 55 4.14 35.80 -13.92
N GLU A 56 5.34 35.81 -14.49
CA GLU A 56 6.56 36.01 -13.71
C GLU A 56 6.54 37.35 -12.95
N ASP A 57 6.11 38.45 -13.57
CA ASP A 57 5.94 39.75 -12.88
C ASP A 57 5.03 39.60 -11.64
N ILE A 58 3.94 38.82 -11.74
CA ILE A 58 3.03 38.53 -10.62
C ILE A 58 3.77 37.81 -9.48
N THR A 59 4.70 36.89 -9.79
CA THR A 59 5.45 36.14 -8.77
C THR A 59 6.38 37.00 -7.90
N TYR A 60 6.61 38.25 -8.27
CA TYR A 60 7.37 39.24 -7.49
C TYR A 60 6.49 40.20 -6.69
N LEU A 61 5.16 40.16 -6.85
CA LEU A 61 4.24 40.98 -6.06
C LEU A 61 4.13 40.46 -4.63
N ASP A 62 4.15 41.38 -3.66
CA ASP A 62 3.95 41.04 -2.25
C ASP A 62 2.57 40.46 -1.99
N GLU A 63 1.54 40.90 -2.74
CA GLU A 63 0.19 40.34 -2.63
C GLU A 63 0.11 38.87 -3.11
N TYR A 64 0.96 38.45 -4.06
CA TYR A 64 1.02 37.07 -4.55
C TYR A 64 1.93 36.20 -3.68
N TYR A 65 1.51 36.00 -2.43
CA TYR A 65 2.31 35.35 -1.38
C TYR A 65 2.79 33.93 -1.69
N LEU A 66 2.16 33.21 -2.62
CA LEU A 66 2.40 31.78 -2.88
C LEU A 66 3.89 31.50 -3.20
N THR A 67 4.50 32.33 -4.05
CA THR A 67 5.89 32.14 -4.47
C THR A 67 6.85 32.24 -3.29
N ASN A 68 6.69 33.26 -2.46
CA ASN A 68 7.57 33.48 -1.31
C ASN A 68 7.32 32.44 -0.21
N ALA A 69 6.07 32.01 -0.01
CA ALA A 69 5.74 30.92 0.91
C ALA A 69 6.37 29.58 0.46
N GLU A 70 6.32 29.24 -0.83
CA GLU A 70 6.96 28.04 -1.36
C GLU A 70 8.49 28.11 -1.25
N ILE A 71 9.11 29.26 -1.57
CA ILE A 71 10.55 29.49 -1.39
C ILE A 71 10.96 29.32 0.08
N GLU A 72 10.17 29.81 1.02
CA GLU A 72 10.40 29.63 2.45
C GLU A 72 10.44 28.13 2.80
N VAL A 73 9.41 27.35 2.39
CA VAL A 73 9.38 25.90 2.63
C VAL A 73 10.61 25.20 2.05
N LEU A 74 10.93 25.48 0.79
CA LEU A 74 12.06 24.85 0.11
C LEU A 74 13.38 25.20 0.80
N THR A 75 13.58 26.46 1.20
CA THR A 75 14.80 26.91 1.87
C THR A 75 14.94 26.26 3.25
N THR A 76 13.86 26.22 4.04
CA THR A 76 13.87 25.65 5.38
C THR A 76 14.08 24.13 5.36
N HIS A 77 13.52 23.44 4.37
CA HIS A 77 13.47 21.97 4.35
C HIS A 77 14.30 21.30 3.24
N ALA A 78 15.09 22.04 2.45
CA ALA A 78 15.87 21.51 1.32
C ALA A 78 16.64 20.23 1.67
N ALA A 79 17.43 20.27 2.75
CA ALA A 79 18.23 19.13 3.18
C ALA A 79 17.36 17.90 3.54
N ARG A 80 16.18 18.12 4.13
CA ARG A 80 15.24 17.04 4.46
C ARG A 80 14.65 16.45 3.18
N ILE A 81 14.20 17.29 2.25
CA ILE A 81 13.64 16.86 0.96
C ILE A 81 14.67 16.05 0.16
N VAL A 82 15.88 16.58 -0.01
CA VAL A 82 16.97 15.94 -0.77
C VAL A 82 17.41 14.61 -0.15
N ASN A 83 17.34 14.46 1.17
CA ASN A 83 17.65 13.19 1.82
C ASN A 83 16.62 12.09 1.49
N GLN A 84 15.35 12.44 1.29
CA GLN A 84 14.28 11.48 0.98
C GLN A 84 14.36 10.93 -0.44
N LEU A 85 14.75 11.76 -1.40
CA LEU A 85 14.83 11.38 -2.81
C LEU A 85 16.04 10.49 -3.04
N PRO A 86 15.99 9.41 -3.83
CA PRO A 86 17.14 8.52 -4.02
C PRO A 86 18.27 9.20 -4.81
N GLU A 87 19.48 8.64 -4.72
CA GLU A 87 20.55 8.98 -5.66
C GLU A 87 20.22 8.44 -7.05
N ASN A 88 20.67 9.14 -8.09
CA ASN A 88 20.33 8.94 -9.51
C ASN A 88 18.84 9.17 -9.84
N ALA A 89 18.10 9.86 -8.97
CA ALA A 89 16.70 10.17 -9.25
C ALA A 89 16.54 11.10 -10.47
N GLN A 90 15.47 10.86 -11.24
CA GLN A 90 14.94 11.79 -12.24
C GLN A 90 13.94 12.73 -11.55
N LEU A 91 14.19 14.03 -11.60
CA LEU A 91 13.32 15.07 -11.05
C LEU A 91 12.58 15.73 -12.21
N LEU A 92 11.33 15.36 -12.44
CA LEU A 92 10.52 15.94 -13.53
C LEU A 92 9.63 17.05 -12.98
N GLU A 93 10.00 18.31 -13.22
CA GLU A 93 9.17 19.46 -12.85
C GLU A 93 8.15 19.77 -13.94
N LEU A 94 6.87 19.62 -13.59
CA LEU A 94 5.74 19.90 -14.45
C LEU A 94 5.46 21.42 -14.45
N GLY A 95 5.69 22.07 -15.58
CA GLY A 95 5.46 23.51 -15.75
C GLY A 95 6.54 24.32 -15.01
N SER A 96 7.80 24.15 -15.44
CA SER A 96 8.97 24.64 -14.69
C SER A 96 9.02 26.15 -14.47
N GLY A 97 8.40 26.97 -15.34
CA GLY A 97 8.47 28.42 -15.20
C GLY A 97 9.93 28.89 -15.11
N ASN A 98 10.28 29.68 -14.09
CA ASN A 98 11.67 30.13 -13.84
C ASN A 98 12.41 29.26 -12.81
N LEU A 99 13.75 29.27 -12.86
CA LEU A 99 14.59 28.43 -11.98
C LEU A 99 14.56 28.84 -10.50
N ARG A 100 14.02 30.03 -10.16
CA ARG A 100 14.13 30.66 -8.84
C ARG A 100 13.78 29.73 -7.67
N LYS A 101 12.76 28.90 -7.82
CA LYS A 101 12.28 27.99 -6.75
C LYS A 101 13.08 26.70 -6.72
N ILE A 102 13.15 26.01 -7.86
CA ILE A 102 13.76 24.68 -7.95
C ILE A 102 15.27 24.72 -7.72
N LYS A 103 15.93 25.84 -8.04
CA LYS A 103 17.36 26.07 -7.79
C LYS A 103 17.75 25.78 -6.33
N ILE A 104 16.87 26.04 -5.37
CA ILE A 104 17.11 25.75 -3.94
C ILE A 104 17.39 24.26 -3.73
N LEU A 105 16.61 23.39 -4.38
CA LEU A 105 16.82 21.94 -4.29
C LEU A 105 18.03 21.50 -5.13
N LEU A 106 18.20 22.04 -6.34
CA LEU A 106 19.35 21.69 -7.20
C LEU A 106 20.69 22.04 -6.54
N ASP A 107 20.79 23.21 -5.90
CA ASP A 107 21.96 23.62 -5.13
C ASP A 107 22.20 22.69 -3.92
N GLU A 108 21.14 22.21 -3.27
CA GLU A 108 21.27 21.27 -2.15
C GLU A 108 21.72 19.87 -2.61
N PHE A 109 21.22 19.36 -3.75
CA PHE A 109 21.73 18.13 -4.37
C PHE A 109 23.23 18.25 -4.71
N GLU A 110 23.62 19.35 -5.33
CA GLU A 110 25.02 19.65 -5.65
C GLU A 110 25.89 19.70 -4.39
N ARG A 111 25.43 20.41 -3.35
CA ARG A 111 26.12 20.54 -2.05
C ARG A 111 26.28 19.18 -1.37
N LYS A 112 25.26 18.31 -1.45
CA LYS A 112 25.27 16.94 -0.93
C LYS A 112 26.06 15.96 -1.81
N LYS A 113 26.48 16.38 -3.01
CA LYS A 113 27.15 15.55 -4.01
C LYS A 113 26.31 14.33 -4.42
N LYS A 114 24.99 14.51 -4.46
CA LYS A 114 24.04 13.43 -4.74
C LYS A 114 23.61 13.55 -6.19
N ALA A 115 23.98 12.57 -7.01
CA ALA A 115 23.73 12.59 -8.44
C ALA A 115 22.23 12.56 -8.74
N VAL A 116 21.74 13.45 -9.61
CA VAL A 116 20.34 13.47 -10.09
C VAL A 116 20.25 14.01 -11.52
N GLU A 117 19.20 13.63 -12.23
CA GLU A 117 18.82 14.24 -13.51
C GLU A 117 17.58 15.13 -13.30
N TYR A 118 17.67 16.42 -13.62
CA TYR A 118 16.56 17.36 -13.56
C TYR A 118 15.97 17.59 -14.96
N PHE A 119 14.67 17.33 -15.10
CA PHE A 119 13.88 17.55 -16.31
C PHE A 119 12.90 18.70 -16.09
N ALA A 120 13.13 19.81 -16.78
CA ALA A 120 12.19 20.94 -16.82
C ALA A 120 11.19 20.71 -17.96
N LEU A 121 9.90 20.54 -17.64
CA LEU A 121 8.84 20.45 -18.65
C LEU A 121 8.16 21.81 -18.82
N ASP A 122 8.12 22.31 -20.06
CA ASP A 122 7.41 23.54 -20.39
C ASP A 122 6.80 23.51 -21.80
N LEU A 123 5.77 24.34 -21.99
CA LEU A 123 5.10 24.55 -23.27
C LEU A 123 5.89 25.49 -24.19
N SER A 124 6.75 26.35 -23.62
CA SER A 124 7.52 27.33 -24.39
C SER A 124 8.99 26.95 -24.47
N LEU A 125 9.45 26.63 -25.68
CA LEU A 125 10.86 26.41 -25.97
C LEU A 125 11.74 27.63 -25.59
N GLU A 126 11.23 28.85 -25.80
CA GLU A 126 11.94 30.08 -25.42
C GLU A 126 12.13 30.20 -23.91
N GLU A 127 11.08 29.87 -23.14
CA GLU A 127 11.14 29.92 -21.69
C GLU A 127 12.04 28.82 -21.13
N LEU A 128 12.06 27.61 -21.71
CA LEU A 128 13.07 26.59 -21.36
C LEU A 128 14.50 27.10 -21.52
N HIS A 129 14.80 27.74 -22.67
CA HIS A 129 16.12 28.32 -22.88
C HIS A 129 16.46 29.42 -21.87
N ARG A 130 15.48 30.26 -21.51
CA ARG A 130 15.64 31.33 -20.53
C ARG A 130 15.89 30.77 -19.12
N THR A 131 15.09 29.79 -18.72
CA THR A 131 15.19 29.07 -17.45
C THR A 131 16.57 28.45 -17.30
N PHE A 132 17.09 27.76 -18.33
CA PHE A 132 18.43 27.21 -18.26
C PHE A 132 19.57 28.23 -18.40
N ALA A 133 19.30 29.47 -18.79
CA ALA A 133 20.31 30.53 -18.81
C ALA A 133 20.65 31.04 -17.40
N GLU A 134 19.81 30.77 -16.40
CA GLU A 134 20.05 31.10 -14.99
C GLU A 134 20.98 30.10 -14.27
N ILE A 135 21.33 28.97 -14.93
CA ILE A 135 22.29 28.01 -14.38
C ILE A 135 23.66 28.70 -14.22
N PRO A 136 24.37 28.52 -13.08
CA PRO A 136 25.66 29.16 -12.83
C PRO A 136 26.69 28.93 -13.96
N PRO A 137 27.55 29.93 -14.26
CA PRO A 137 28.65 29.75 -15.21
C PRO A 137 29.63 28.69 -14.69
N GLY A 138 29.54 27.46 -15.22
CA GLY A 138 30.24 26.27 -14.73
C GLY A 138 29.34 25.05 -14.60
N GLY A 139 28.01 25.25 -14.59
CA GLY A 139 27.03 24.18 -14.44
C GLY A 139 27.04 23.53 -13.06
N TYR A 140 26.27 22.47 -12.93
CA TYR A 140 26.29 21.57 -11.78
C TYR A 140 27.16 20.35 -12.11
N LYS A 141 27.84 19.79 -11.10
CA LYS A 141 28.65 18.57 -11.26
C LYS A 141 27.83 17.31 -11.01
N TYR A 142 26.89 17.36 -10.08
CA TYR A 142 26.05 16.23 -9.67
C TYR A 142 24.60 16.36 -10.14
N VAL A 143 24.19 17.52 -10.64
CA VAL A 143 22.87 17.72 -11.25
C VAL A 143 23.00 17.81 -12.77
N GLN A 144 22.35 16.91 -13.49
CA GLN A 144 22.28 16.99 -14.94
C GLN A 144 20.92 17.56 -15.37
N CYS A 145 20.92 18.79 -15.91
CA CYS A 145 19.70 19.43 -16.39
C CYS A 145 19.37 19.01 -17.83
N ARG A 146 18.08 18.82 -18.13
CA ARG A 146 17.50 18.58 -19.46
C ARG A 146 16.14 19.26 -19.56
N GLY A 147 15.74 19.70 -20.76
CA GLY A 147 14.41 20.24 -21.02
C GLY A 147 13.52 19.25 -21.77
N LEU A 148 12.23 19.25 -21.45
CA LEU A 148 11.18 18.59 -22.22
C LEU A 148 10.23 19.67 -22.74
N HIS A 149 10.10 19.76 -24.05
CA HIS A 149 9.18 20.68 -24.71
C HIS A 149 7.90 19.92 -25.08
N GLY A 150 6.81 20.18 -24.36
CA GLY A 150 5.57 19.42 -24.49
C GLY A 150 4.54 19.72 -23.42
N THR A 151 3.38 19.07 -23.54
CA THR A 151 2.30 19.12 -22.54
C THR A 151 2.53 18.10 -21.41
N TYR A 152 1.68 18.16 -20.37
CA TYR A 152 1.68 17.15 -19.31
C TYR A 152 1.31 15.76 -19.83
N ASP A 153 0.45 15.66 -20.83
CA ASP A 153 0.06 14.38 -21.43
C ASP A 153 1.16 13.82 -22.34
N ASP A 154 1.92 14.69 -23.01
CA ASP A 154 3.14 14.28 -23.73
C ASP A 154 4.20 13.74 -22.76
N ALA A 155 4.34 14.36 -21.58
CA ALA A 155 5.25 13.87 -20.55
C ALA A 155 4.83 12.50 -19.99
N LEU A 156 3.52 12.24 -19.86
CA LEU A 156 3.01 10.91 -19.52
C LEU A 156 3.39 9.88 -20.60
N ALA A 157 3.19 10.21 -21.88
CA ALA A 157 3.55 9.34 -23.00
C ALA A 157 5.06 9.11 -23.10
N TRP A 158 5.87 10.13 -22.77
CA TRP A 158 7.32 10.03 -22.70
C TRP A 158 7.75 9.09 -21.56
N LEU A 159 7.18 9.23 -20.36
CA LEU A 159 7.43 8.36 -19.21
C LEU A 159 6.94 6.92 -19.42
N ALA A 160 5.93 6.69 -20.27
CA ALA A 160 5.45 5.34 -20.54
C ALA A 160 6.48 4.45 -21.28
N LYS A 161 7.53 5.05 -21.85
CA LYS A 161 8.58 4.32 -22.58
C LYS A 161 9.62 3.75 -21.59
N PRO A 162 9.90 2.43 -21.59
CA PRO A 162 10.82 1.81 -20.64
C PRO A 162 12.21 2.45 -20.58
N GLU A 163 12.75 2.91 -21.71
CA GLU A 163 14.06 3.59 -21.78
C GLU A 163 14.12 4.90 -20.97
N ASN A 164 12.97 5.53 -20.70
CA ASN A 164 12.88 6.77 -19.92
C ASN A 164 12.59 6.52 -18.42
N ARG A 165 12.43 5.26 -18.02
CA ARG A 165 12.06 4.82 -16.65
C ARG A 165 13.10 3.89 -16.02
N GLN A 166 14.36 4.09 -16.36
CA GLN A 166 15.46 3.30 -15.82
C GLN A 166 15.84 3.70 -14.39
N ASN A 167 15.43 4.90 -13.96
CA ASN A 167 15.78 5.46 -12.66
C ASN A 167 14.51 5.80 -11.86
N PRO A 168 14.60 5.84 -10.51
CA PRO A 168 13.53 6.38 -9.69
C PRO A 168 13.20 7.82 -10.12
N THR A 169 11.92 8.15 -10.21
CA THR A 169 11.40 9.41 -10.70
C THR A 169 10.58 10.10 -9.61
N CYS A 170 10.86 11.38 -9.41
CA CYS A 170 10.05 12.30 -8.62
C CYS A 170 9.33 13.26 -9.56
N ILE A 171 8.00 13.16 -9.60
CA ILE A 171 7.14 14.08 -10.35
C ILE A 171 6.86 15.31 -9.50
N MET A 172 7.30 16.47 -9.94
CA MET A 172 7.19 17.72 -9.17
C MET A 172 6.09 18.61 -9.75
N SER A 173 5.05 18.86 -8.95
CA SER A 173 3.95 19.78 -9.27
C SER A 173 4.04 20.97 -8.32
N MET A 174 4.86 21.95 -8.69
CA MET A 174 5.20 23.11 -7.85
C MET A 174 4.27 24.30 -8.09
N GLY A 175 4.32 25.30 -7.20
CA GLY A 175 3.58 26.57 -7.36
C GLY A 175 2.08 26.48 -7.14
N SER A 176 1.58 25.43 -6.50
CA SER A 176 0.15 25.19 -6.28
C SER A 176 -0.68 25.15 -7.57
N SER A 177 -0.06 24.71 -8.68
CA SER A 177 -0.75 24.50 -9.96
C SER A 177 -1.88 23.49 -9.86
N ILE A 178 -1.81 22.57 -8.89
CA ILE A 178 -2.90 21.63 -8.56
C ILE A 178 -4.20 22.34 -8.15
N GLY A 179 -4.12 23.59 -7.70
CA GLY A 179 -5.26 24.44 -7.40
C GLY A 179 -6.06 24.86 -8.62
N ASN A 180 -5.47 24.83 -9.82
CA ASN A 180 -6.12 25.27 -11.05
C ASN A 180 -7.20 24.29 -11.54
N PHE A 181 -7.08 23.02 -11.13
CA PHE A 181 -8.06 21.97 -11.44
C PHE A 181 -9.23 22.00 -10.46
N THR A 182 -10.40 21.53 -10.88
CA THR A 182 -11.44 21.17 -9.91
C THR A 182 -10.95 20.04 -9.02
N ARG A 183 -11.52 19.87 -7.82
CA ARG A 183 -11.09 18.81 -6.88
C ARG A 183 -11.06 17.39 -7.50
N PRO A 184 -12.06 16.96 -8.31
CA PRO A 184 -11.99 15.67 -9.00
C PRO A 184 -10.91 15.61 -10.08
N GLU A 185 -10.74 16.68 -10.86
CA GLU A 185 -9.72 16.75 -11.92
C GLU A 185 -8.30 16.74 -11.33
N ALA A 186 -8.06 17.44 -10.21
CA ALA A 186 -6.80 17.41 -9.48
C ALA A 186 -6.43 15.98 -9.04
N ALA A 187 -7.41 15.25 -8.50
CA ALA A 187 -7.21 13.86 -8.11
C ALA A 187 -6.93 12.97 -9.33
N GLN A 188 -7.67 13.17 -10.43
CA GLN A 188 -7.45 12.43 -11.67
C GLN A 188 -6.08 12.72 -12.29
N PHE A 189 -5.63 13.98 -12.27
CA PHE A 189 -4.32 14.40 -12.76
C PHE A 189 -3.19 13.66 -12.04
N LEU A 190 -3.18 13.69 -10.71
CA LEU A 190 -2.19 12.94 -9.91
C LEU A 190 -2.30 11.43 -10.14
N ASN A 191 -3.54 10.91 -10.28
CA ASN A 191 -3.76 9.48 -10.53
C ASN A 191 -3.18 8.99 -11.86
N ARG A 192 -3.16 9.82 -12.91
CA ARG A 192 -2.57 9.42 -14.21
C ARG A 192 -1.08 9.13 -14.07
N PHE A 193 -0.35 9.99 -13.35
CA PHE A 193 1.06 9.75 -13.06
C PHE A 193 1.25 8.58 -12.09
N SER A 194 0.44 8.49 -11.01
CA SER A 194 0.67 7.52 -9.94
C SER A 194 0.59 6.06 -10.40
N ARG A 195 -0.21 5.78 -11.43
CA ARG A 195 -0.31 4.46 -12.07
C ARG A 195 0.96 4.00 -12.77
N MET A 196 1.84 4.91 -13.16
CA MET A 196 3.12 4.61 -13.82
C MET A 196 4.30 4.59 -12.83
N LEU A 197 4.05 5.03 -11.59
CA LEU A 197 5.05 5.12 -10.54
C LEU A 197 5.13 3.78 -9.80
N GLY A 198 6.34 3.25 -9.76
CA GLY A 198 6.74 2.12 -8.93
C GLY A 198 7.05 2.52 -7.48
N PRO A 199 7.70 1.63 -6.73
CA PRO A 199 7.89 1.77 -5.29
C PRO A 199 8.85 2.88 -4.88
N SER A 200 9.94 3.07 -5.64
CA SER A 200 10.98 4.08 -5.37
C SER A 200 10.65 5.46 -5.95
N ASP A 201 9.53 5.59 -6.65
CA ASP A 201 9.07 6.83 -7.25
C ASP A 201 8.25 7.67 -6.27
N SER A 202 8.18 8.97 -6.52
CA SER A 202 7.48 9.91 -5.64
C SER A 202 6.87 11.08 -6.41
N PHE A 203 6.05 11.85 -5.69
CA PHE A 203 5.64 13.19 -6.09
C PHE A 203 6.16 14.22 -5.10
N LEU A 204 6.51 15.41 -5.58
CA LEU A 204 6.66 16.60 -4.76
C LEU A 204 5.61 17.63 -5.19
N VAL A 205 4.62 17.89 -4.34
CA VAL A 205 3.47 18.74 -4.69
C VAL A 205 3.39 19.95 -3.77
N GLY A 206 3.50 21.15 -4.34
CA GLY A 206 3.23 22.40 -3.63
C GLY A 206 1.72 22.64 -3.53
N ILE A 207 1.22 22.92 -2.33
CA ILE A 207 -0.21 23.12 -2.05
C ILE A 207 -0.41 24.37 -1.20
N ASP A 208 -1.26 25.25 -1.70
CA ASP A 208 -1.75 26.42 -0.99
C ASP A 208 -2.90 26.07 -0.04
N ALA A 209 -2.65 26.23 1.26
CA ALA A 209 -3.57 25.95 2.36
C ALA A 209 -4.19 27.22 2.97
N CYS A 210 -3.94 28.40 2.40
CA CYS A 210 -4.44 29.66 2.95
C CYS A 210 -5.97 29.69 2.97
N LYS A 211 -6.54 29.98 4.14
CA LYS A 211 -7.99 30.12 4.37
C LYS A 211 -8.44 31.57 4.56
N ASN A 212 -7.54 32.55 4.39
CA ASN A 212 -7.88 33.98 4.48
C ASN A 212 -8.44 34.49 3.13
N PRO A 213 -9.74 34.81 3.02
CA PRO A 213 -10.37 35.19 1.76
C PRO A 213 -9.76 36.45 1.14
N ASP A 214 -9.45 37.46 1.95
CA ASP A 214 -8.92 38.74 1.48
C ASP A 214 -7.49 38.59 0.97
N LYS A 215 -6.67 37.79 1.66
CA LYS A 215 -5.30 37.49 1.25
C LYS A 215 -5.29 36.75 -0.08
N VAL A 216 -6.14 35.73 -0.23
CA VAL A 216 -6.29 35.02 -1.50
C VAL A 216 -6.84 35.94 -2.58
N TYR A 217 -7.87 36.74 -2.30
CA TYR A 217 -8.45 37.66 -3.27
C TYR A 217 -7.40 38.63 -3.83
N ARG A 218 -6.59 39.25 -2.98
CA ARG A 218 -5.54 40.20 -3.40
C ARG A 218 -4.42 39.53 -4.19
N ALA A 219 -4.09 38.27 -3.91
CA ALA A 219 -3.11 37.53 -4.70
C ALA A 219 -3.50 37.48 -6.18
N TYR A 220 -4.79 37.26 -6.49
CA TYR A 220 -5.28 37.18 -7.87
C TYR A 220 -5.97 38.46 -8.36
N ASN A 221 -5.84 39.56 -7.61
CA ASN A 221 -6.43 40.86 -7.95
C ASN A 221 -5.59 41.96 -7.28
N ASP A 222 -4.33 42.05 -7.70
CA ASP A 222 -3.36 43.01 -7.18
C ASP A 222 -3.77 44.46 -7.47
N ASN A 223 -3.28 45.39 -6.64
CA ASN A 223 -3.62 46.81 -6.78
C ASN A 223 -2.84 47.52 -7.90
N HIS A 224 -1.80 46.89 -8.44
CA HIS A 224 -0.96 47.43 -9.51
C HIS A 224 -1.53 47.14 -10.91
N GLY A 225 -2.53 46.26 -11.02
CA GLY A 225 -3.17 45.87 -12.28
C GLY A 225 -2.37 44.87 -13.10
N VAL A 226 -1.29 44.30 -12.56
CA VAL A 226 -0.40 43.38 -13.30
C VAL A 226 -1.13 42.07 -13.62
N THR A 227 -1.88 41.53 -12.67
CA THR A 227 -2.70 40.32 -12.83
C THR A 227 -3.84 40.55 -13.81
N LYS A 228 -4.47 41.73 -13.77
CA LYS A 228 -5.50 42.11 -14.75
C LYS A 228 -4.92 42.16 -16.17
N ASP A 229 -3.74 42.75 -16.34
CA ASP A 229 -3.06 42.76 -17.64
C ASP A 229 -2.78 41.34 -18.14
N PHE A 230 -2.25 40.47 -17.29
CA PHE A 230 -2.04 39.04 -17.57
C PHE A 230 -3.33 38.36 -18.04
N TYR A 231 -4.43 38.56 -17.32
CA TYR A 231 -5.73 38.02 -17.73
C TYR A 231 -6.18 38.53 -19.09
N MET A 232 -6.06 39.83 -19.36
CA MET A 232 -6.50 40.38 -20.64
C MET A 232 -5.66 39.88 -21.83
N MET A 233 -4.42 39.44 -21.60
CA MET A 233 -3.59 38.82 -22.64
C MET A 233 -4.16 37.48 -23.10
N GLY A 234 -4.87 36.73 -22.25
CA GLY A 234 -5.57 35.50 -22.66
C GLY A 234 -6.56 35.71 -23.79
N LEU A 235 -7.27 36.85 -23.82
CA LEU A 235 -8.18 37.19 -24.92
C LEU A 235 -7.43 37.49 -26.21
N SER A 236 -6.28 38.18 -26.12
CA SER A 236 -5.39 38.39 -27.27
C SER A 236 -4.86 37.07 -27.82
N GLN A 237 -4.51 36.13 -26.94
CA GLN A 237 -4.06 34.81 -27.34
C GLN A 237 -5.19 33.99 -27.97
N ALA A 238 -6.41 34.10 -27.46
CA ALA A 238 -7.59 33.48 -28.08
C ALA A 238 -7.80 33.97 -29.52
N ASN A 239 -7.62 35.27 -29.79
CA ASN A 239 -7.68 35.81 -31.16
C ASN A 239 -6.60 35.19 -32.06
N SER A 240 -5.38 35.02 -31.54
CA SER A 240 -4.27 34.40 -32.26
C SER A 240 -4.57 32.94 -32.64
N ILE A 241 -5.10 32.15 -31.68
CA ILE A 241 -5.47 30.75 -31.89
C ILE A 241 -6.63 30.60 -32.86
N LEU A 242 -7.67 31.44 -32.75
CA LEU A 242 -8.82 31.40 -33.64
C LEU A 242 -8.51 31.93 -35.06
N GLY A 243 -7.41 32.67 -35.23
CA GLY A 243 -7.02 33.27 -36.52
C GLY A 243 -7.82 34.51 -36.91
N PHE A 244 -8.68 35.04 -36.03
CA PHE A 244 -9.42 36.28 -36.25
C PHE A 244 -9.66 37.04 -34.95
N HIS A 245 -9.94 38.34 -35.05
CA HIS A 245 -10.05 39.23 -33.91
C HIS A 245 -11.43 39.16 -33.22
N ALA A 246 -11.70 38.04 -32.55
CA ALA A 246 -12.96 37.71 -31.87
C ALA A 246 -13.23 38.57 -30.61
N PHE A 247 -12.19 38.86 -29.83
CA PHE A 247 -12.27 39.51 -28.52
C PHE A 247 -11.51 40.85 -28.54
N LYS A 248 -12.22 41.97 -28.60
CA LYS A 248 -11.61 43.32 -28.55
C LYS A 248 -11.40 43.76 -27.12
N LYS A 249 -10.15 44.04 -26.72
CA LYS A 249 -9.78 44.31 -25.32
C LYS A 249 -10.69 45.35 -24.62
N GLU A 250 -11.09 46.43 -25.30
CA GLU A 250 -12.00 47.45 -24.75
C GLU A 250 -13.43 46.96 -24.42
N ASP A 251 -13.90 45.89 -25.06
CA ASP A 251 -15.24 45.35 -24.85
C ASP A 251 -15.33 44.47 -23.60
N TRP A 252 -14.20 44.20 -22.93
CA TRP A 252 -14.11 43.23 -21.84
C TRP A 252 -13.51 43.84 -20.57
N ASP A 253 -13.97 43.35 -19.44
CA ASP A 253 -13.37 43.56 -18.12
C ASP A 253 -13.16 42.21 -17.42
N VAL A 254 -12.44 42.23 -16.30
CA VAL A 254 -12.22 41.05 -15.45
C VAL A 254 -12.90 41.25 -14.11
N ALA A 255 -13.64 40.21 -13.67
CA ALA A 255 -14.19 40.15 -12.33
C ALA A 255 -13.59 38.96 -11.57
N CYS A 256 -13.03 39.23 -10.39
CA CYS A 256 -12.52 38.21 -9.48
C CYS A 256 -13.46 38.04 -8.28
N ARG A 257 -13.50 36.84 -7.69
CA ARG A 257 -14.14 36.61 -6.39
C ARG A 257 -13.49 35.47 -5.64
N PHE A 258 -13.53 35.54 -4.31
CA PHE A 258 -13.29 34.36 -3.47
C PHE A 258 -14.62 33.66 -3.18
N ASP A 259 -14.73 32.39 -3.55
CA ASP A 259 -15.90 31.56 -3.34
C ASP A 259 -15.75 30.80 -2.01
N MET A 260 -16.41 31.33 -0.97
CA MET A 260 -16.32 30.78 0.40
C MET A 260 -16.83 29.34 0.48
N ALA A 261 -17.81 28.96 -0.33
CA ALA A 261 -18.40 27.62 -0.28
C ALA A 261 -17.43 26.55 -0.80
N THR A 262 -16.65 26.88 -1.83
CA THR A 262 -15.69 25.95 -2.43
C THR A 262 -14.26 26.14 -1.90
N GLY A 263 -13.97 27.28 -1.26
CA GLY A 263 -12.64 27.67 -0.80
C GLY A 263 -11.70 27.94 -1.97
N SER A 264 -12.16 28.70 -2.97
CA SER A 264 -11.40 28.91 -4.21
C SER A 264 -11.51 30.35 -4.71
N HIS A 265 -10.44 30.87 -5.28
CA HIS A 265 -10.50 32.04 -6.16
C HIS A 265 -11.17 31.66 -7.51
N LYS A 266 -11.92 32.58 -8.11
CA LYS A 266 -12.50 32.44 -9.46
C LYS A 266 -12.41 33.76 -10.22
N ALA A 267 -11.90 33.72 -11.44
CA ALA A 267 -11.82 34.86 -12.35
C ALA A 267 -12.73 34.67 -13.58
N TYR A 268 -13.36 35.77 -14.00
CA TYR A 268 -14.31 35.78 -15.11
C TYR A 268 -14.00 36.93 -16.07
N TYR A 269 -14.09 36.67 -17.37
CA TYR A 269 -14.24 37.73 -18.35
C TYR A 269 -15.69 38.19 -18.35
N VAL A 270 -15.90 39.50 -18.36
CA VAL A 270 -17.22 40.14 -18.32
C VAL A 270 -17.29 41.15 -19.45
N PRO A 271 -18.20 40.97 -20.43
CA PRO A 271 -18.29 41.91 -21.53
C PRO A 271 -19.05 43.17 -21.09
N ASN A 272 -18.53 44.33 -21.46
CA ASN A 272 -19.09 45.66 -21.19
C ASN A 272 -20.30 45.98 -22.06
N MET A 273 -20.50 45.20 -23.13
CA MET A 273 -21.61 45.25 -24.07
C MET A 273 -21.97 43.83 -24.54
N ASP A 274 -23.02 43.67 -25.34
CA ASP A 274 -23.29 42.38 -25.97
C ASP A 274 -22.18 42.12 -27.02
N VAL A 275 -21.49 40.98 -26.91
CA VAL A 275 -20.43 40.56 -27.83
C VAL A 275 -20.86 39.27 -28.52
N SER A 276 -20.57 39.14 -29.81
CA SER A 276 -20.88 37.92 -30.58
C SER A 276 -19.60 37.36 -31.19
N VAL A 277 -19.30 36.10 -30.88
CA VAL A 277 -18.17 35.36 -31.46
C VAL A 277 -18.73 34.15 -32.18
N ASP A 278 -18.62 34.13 -33.51
CA ASP A 278 -19.09 33.01 -34.36
C ASP A 278 -20.53 32.55 -34.03
N GLY A 279 -21.45 33.51 -33.96
CA GLY A 279 -22.87 33.29 -33.65
C GLY A 279 -23.19 33.04 -32.17
N VAL A 280 -22.19 32.91 -31.30
CA VAL A 280 -22.40 32.80 -29.85
C VAL A 280 -22.48 34.19 -29.25
N VAL A 281 -23.66 34.55 -28.76
CA VAL A 281 -23.90 35.83 -28.07
C VAL A 281 -23.52 35.70 -26.59
N MET A 282 -22.65 36.60 -26.13
CA MET A 282 -22.28 36.81 -24.74
C MET A 282 -22.87 38.15 -24.31
N LYS A 283 -23.80 38.11 -23.36
CA LYS A 283 -24.57 39.30 -22.95
C LYS A 283 -23.73 40.21 -22.06
N LYS A 284 -23.96 41.52 -22.14
CA LYS A 284 -23.36 42.50 -21.22
C LYS A 284 -23.50 42.02 -19.77
N GLY A 285 -22.39 41.96 -19.04
CA GLY A 285 -22.35 41.51 -17.65
C GLY A 285 -22.36 40.00 -17.43
N GLU A 286 -22.46 39.19 -18.49
CA GLU A 286 -22.34 37.73 -18.40
C GLU A 286 -20.94 37.33 -17.93
N LYS A 287 -20.86 36.41 -16.97
CA LYS A 287 -19.59 35.95 -16.40
C LYS A 287 -19.10 34.70 -17.12
N ILE A 288 -17.96 34.81 -17.79
CA ILE A 288 -17.32 33.70 -18.51
C ILE A 288 -16.11 33.23 -17.70
N LEU A 289 -16.22 32.07 -17.06
CA LEU A 289 -15.15 31.54 -16.21
C LEU A 289 -13.92 31.21 -17.05
N PHE A 290 -12.74 31.67 -16.65
CA PHE A 290 -11.49 31.32 -17.34
C PHE A 290 -10.36 30.87 -16.39
N GLU A 291 -10.46 31.14 -15.10
CA GLU A 291 -9.49 30.70 -14.11
C GLU A 291 -10.18 30.42 -12.77
N GLN A 292 -9.66 29.44 -12.06
CA GLN A 292 -10.01 29.15 -10.67
C GLN A 292 -8.75 28.68 -9.93
N ALA A 293 -8.69 28.90 -8.62
CA ALA A 293 -7.62 28.38 -7.78
C ALA A 293 -8.15 27.89 -6.44
N PHE A 294 -8.28 26.58 -6.28
CA PHE A 294 -8.72 25.91 -5.05
C PHE A 294 -7.64 25.93 -3.98
N LYS A 295 -8.06 26.16 -2.74
CA LYS A 295 -7.21 26.11 -1.54
C LYS A 295 -7.52 24.84 -0.75
N TYR A 296 -6.49 24.20 -0.23
CA TYR A 296 -6.59 22.88 0.39
C TYR A 296 -6.12 22.93 1.84
N GLY A 297 -7.05 22.78 2.77
CA GLY A 297 -6.70 22.51 4.16
C GLY A 297 -6.38 21.02 4.35
N PRO A 298 -6.08 20.61 5.60
CA PRO A 298 -5.71 19.22 5.90
C PRO A 298 -6.74 18.18 5.41
N LYS A 299 -8.03 18.45 5.61
CA LYS A 299 -9.12 17.57 5.17
C LYS A 299 -9.19 17.46 3.65
N GLU A 300 -9.02 18.59 2.96
CA GLU A 300 -9.02 18.64 1.50
C GLU A 300 -7.81 17.94 0.89
N CYS A 301 -6.61 18.08 1.48
CA CYS A 301 -5.42 17.34 1.06
C CYS A 301 -5.63 15.83 1.23
N LYS A 302 -6.14 15.39 2.39
CA LYS A 302 -6.44 13.97 2.64
C LYS A 302 -7.37 13.40 1.57
N ASN A 303 -8.44 14.12 1.24
CA ASN A 303 -9.39 13.69 0.20
C ASN A 303 -8.75 13.67 -1.21
N LEU A 304 -7.95 14.69 -1.54
CA LEU A 304 -7.22 14.75 -2.81
C LEU A 304 -6.31 13.53 -2.97
N PHE A 305 -5.45 13.25 -1.99
CA PHE A 305 -4.48 12.15 -2.04
C PHE A 305 -5.16 10.79 -2.10
N GLN A 306 -6.18 10.58 -1.27
CA GLN A 306 -6.97 9.34 -1.26
C GLN A 306 -7.61 9.06 -2.63
N ARG A 307 -8.22 10.07 -3.26
CA ARG A 307 -8.86 9.93 -4.58
C ARG A 307 -7.84 9.81 -5.71
N ALA A 308 -6.66 10.38 -5.55
CA ALA A 308 -5.56 10.25 -6.49
C ALA A 308 -4.86 8.88 -6.41
N GLY A 309 -5.11 8.09 -5.36
CA GLY A 309 -4.35 6.85 -5.13
C GLY A 309 -2.88 7.14 -4.86
N VAL A 310 -2.60 8.18 -4.09
CA VAL A 310 -1.27 8.51 -3.57
C VAL A 310 -1.33 8.68 -2.06
N MET A 311 -0.22 8.44 -1.39
CA MET A 311 -0.09 8.57 0.06
C MET A 311 0.96 9.59 0.45
N PRO A 312 0.74 10.36 1.54
CA PRO A 312 1.76 11.27 2.06
C PRO A 312 2.90 10.50 2.75
N ILE A 313 4.14 10.75 2.32
CA ILE A 313 5.37 10.27 2.98
C ILE A 313 5.85 11.29 4.01
N ALA A 314 5.90 12.57 3.59
CA ALA A 314 6.35 13.69 4.40
C ALA A 314 5.64 14.98 3.99
N GLN A 315 5.53 15.91 4.94
CA GLN A 315 4.97 17.24 4.73
C GLN A 315 5.93 18.30 5.25
N PHE A 316 6.14 19.35 4.46
CA PHE A 316 7.01 20.46 4.76
C PHE A 316 6.19 21.75 4.72
N GLY A 317 6.00 22.40 5.87
CA GLY A 317 5.21 23.63 6.00
C GLY A 317 6.08 24.87 6.13
N ASN A 318 5.50 26.01 5.75
CA ASN A 318 6.07 27.33 6.03
C ASN A 318 5.73 27.76 7.47
N CYS A 319 6.33 28.85 7.96
CA CYS A 319 6.16 29.30 9.34
C CYS A 319 4.71 29.68 9.69
N THR A 320 3.89 30.09 8.71
CA THR A 320 2.48 30.45 8.94
C THR A 320 1.52 29.28 8.83
N GLY A 321 1.96 28.11 8.33
CA GLY A 321 1.09 26.97 8.08
C GLY A 321 0.07 27.20 6.95
N GLU A 322 0.35 28.14 6.04
CA GLU A 322 -0.53 28.48 4.92
C GLU A 322 -0.07 27.87 3.60
N TYR A 323 1.15 27.33 3.53
CA TYR A 323 1.68 26.65 2.35
C TYR A 323 2.45 25.40 2.75
N TYR A 324 2.25 24.32 1.99
CA TYR A 324 2.90 23.05 2.24
C TYR A 324 3.46 22.45 0.95
N VAL A 325 4.66 21.89 1.04
CA VAL A 325 5.19 20.96 0.05
C VAL A 325 5.00 19.55 0.59
N HIS A 326 4.30 18.71 -0.17
CA HIS A 326 4.01 17.32 0.18
C HIS A 326 4.88 16.39 -0.66
N LEU A 327 5.61 15.50 0.02
CA LEU A 327 6.23 14.34 -0.62
C LEU A 327 5.23 13.18 -0.56
N LEU A 328 4.85 12.64 -1.72
CA LEU A 328 3.86 11.58 -1.85
C LEU A 328 4.46 10.36 -2.55
N SER A 329 3.89 9.18 -2.34
CA SER A 329 4.16 7.97 -3.13
C SER A 329 2.87 7.42 -3.74
N SER A 330 2.98 6.61 -4.78
CA SER A 330 1.86 5.85 -5.34
C SER A 330 1.27 4.90 -4.27
N CYS A 331 -0.02 4.60 -4.34
CA CYS A 331 -0.62 3.55 -3.50
C CYS A 331 -0.54 2.15 -4.12
N THR A 332 0.00 2.01 -5.34
CA THR A 332 0.12 0.69 -5.98
C THR A 332 1.12 -0.16 -5.21
N LEU A 333 0.63 -1.25 -4.65
CA LEU A 333 1.38 -2.21 -3.85
C LEU A 333 1.27 -3.56 -4.54
N GLU A 334 2.32 -3.95 -5.26
CA GLU A 334 2.46 -5.29 -5.80
C GLU A 334 3.78 -5.85 -5.28
N LEU A 335 3.67 -6.78 -4.34
CA LEU A 335 4.81 -7.55 -3.88
C LEU A 335 4.98 -8.78 -4.81
N PRO A 336 6.22 -9.07 -5.24
CA PRO A 336 6.46 -10.22 -6.10
C PRO A 336 6.10 -11.53 -5.39
N THR A 337 5.58 -12.50 -6.15
CA THR A 337 5.19 -13.83 -5.65
C THR A 337 6.08 -14.97 -6.16
N GLN A 338 6.97 -14.68 -7.12
CA GLN A 338 7.95 -15.64 -7.62
C GLN A 338 9.26 -15.55 -6.85
N VAL A 339 9.85 -16.71 -6.52
CA VAL A 339 11.08 -16.83 -5.71
C VAL A 339 12.22 -16.01 -6.30
N THR A 340 12.35 -16.01 -7.63
CA THR A 340 13.38 -15.27 -8.36
C THR A 340 13.31 -13.75 -8.19
N GLU A 341 12.17 -13.24 -7.74
CA GLU A 341 11.92 -11.82 -7.57
C GLU A 341 11.91 -11.45 -6.08
N TYR A 342 11.08 -12.10 -5.26
CA TYR A 342 10.97 -11.72 -3.84
C TYR A 342 12.18 -12.20 -3.00
N VAL A 343 12.96 -13.18 -3.47
CA VAL A 343 14.27 -13.57 -2.91
C VAL A 343 15.34 -13.50 -4.00
N ALA A 344 15.38 -12.39 -4.76
CA ALA A 344 16.41 -12.17 -5.76
C ALA A 344 17.85 -12.25 -5.18
N ASP A 345 18.01 -11.90 -3.90
CA ASP A 345 19.25 -12.02 -3.14
C ASP A 345 18.94 -12.41 -1.68
N VAL A 346 19.92 -13.00 -0.99
CA VAL A 346 19.89 -13.34 0.44
C VAL A 346 19.64 -12.10 1.29
N ILE A 347 20.21 -10.97 0.89
CA ILE A 347 20.06 -9.68 1.58
C ILE A 347 18.96 -8.87 0.88
N PRO A 348 17.98 -8.32 1.61
CA PRO A 348 17.01 -7.39 1.03
C PRO A 348 17.71 -6.19 0.40
N ASN A 349 17.40 -5.92 -0.87
CA ASN A 349 17.97 -4.79 -1.60
C ASN A 349 17.17 -3.50 -1.34
N VAL A 350 17.60 -2.37 -1.91
CA VAL A 350 16.93 -1.08 -1.71
C VAL A 350 15.46 -1.12 -2.14
N VAL A 351 15.14 -1.79 -3.25
CA VAL A 351 13.76 -1.90 -3.77
C VAL A 351 12.88 -2.71 -2.81
N ASP A 352 13.41 -3.77 -2.21
CA ASP A 352 12.71 -4.54 -1.18
C ASP A 352 12.32 -3.63 -0.01
N PHE A 353 13.29 -2.88 0.53
CA PHE A 353 13.05 -1.94 1.64
C PHE A 353 12.04 -0.85 1.27
N GLU A 354 12.14 -0.24 0.08
CA GLU A 354 11.17 0.77 -0.35
C GLU A 354 9.76 0.18 -0.42
N ASN A 355 9.59 -1.03 -0.95
CA ASN A 355 8.31 -1.71 -0.99
C ASN A 355 7.72 -1.91 0.40
N LEU A 356 8.53 -2.41 1.34
CA LEU A 356 8.09 -2.63 2.72
C LEU A 356 7.71 -1.30 3.40
N TRP A 357 8.57 -0.29 3.29
CA TRP A 357 8.34 1.05 3.85
C TRP A 357 7.10 1.72 3.28
N LYS A 358 6.84 1.50 1.99
CA LYS A 358 5.65 2.00 1.31
C LYS A 358 4.37 1.39 1.89
N ILE A 359 4.33 0.08 2.10
CA ILE A 359 3.18 -0.58 2.72
C ILE A 359 3.05 -0.16 4.19
N TRP A 360 4.17 -0.10 4.91
CA TRP A 360 4.20 0.37 6.29
C TRP A 360 3.59 1.76 6.43
N ASP A 361 4.00 2.71 5.60
CA ASP A 361 3.49 4.08 5.63
C ASP A 361 2.02 4.15 5.20
N THR A 362 1.60 3.32 4.24
CA THR A 362 0.18 3.19 3.85
C THR A 362 -0.67 2.81 5.07
N VAL A 363 -0.26 1.76 5.78
CA VAL A 363 -0.98 1.22 6.93
C VAL A 363 -0.94 2.18 8.12
N THR A 364 0.21 2.76 8.42
CA THR A 364 0.41 3.52 9.67
C THR A 364 0.03 4.99 9.58
N LEU A 365 0.02 5.58 8.38
CA LEU A 365 -0.25 7.02 8.19
C LEU A 365 -1.53 7.32 7.40
N SER A 366 -2.06 6.35 6.64
CA SER A 366 -3.24 6.58 5.80
C SER A 366 -4.47 5.78 6.21
N MET A 367 -4.29 4.61 6.82
CA MET A 367 -5.40 3.74 7.26
C MET A 367 -5.88 4.03 8.69
N ILE A 368 -5.33 5.04 9.36
CA ILE A 368 -5.81 5.50 10.66
C ILE A 368 -5.84 7.03 10.74
N PRO A 369 -6.87 7.64 11.35
CA PRO A 369 -6.84 9.06 11.71
C PRO A 369 -5.66 9.38 12.64
N GLN A 370 -5.02 10.53 12.44
CA GLN A 370 -3.82 10.90 13.19
C GLN A 370 -4.08 11.06 14.69
N ASP A 371 -5.28 11.52 15.05
CA ASP A 371 -5.78 11.66 16.42
C ASP A 371 -5.97 10.30 17.12
N GLU A 372 -6.15 9.23 16.37
CA GLU A 372 -6.30 7.86 16.89
C GLU A 372 -4.96 7.13 17.06
N LEU A 373 -3.82 7.73 16.69
CA LEU A 373 -2.50 7.11 16.90
C LEU A 373 -2.15 6.90 18.37
N LEU A 374 -2.78 7.66 19.28
CA LEU A 374 -2.61 7.48 20.74
C LEU A 374 -3.57 6.43 21.32
N SER A 375 -4.47 5.87 20.51
CA SER A 375 -5.40 4.83 20.94
C SER A 375 -4.68 3.50 21.21
N LYS A 376 -5.31 2.67 22.05
CA LYS A 376 -4.90 1.29 22.35
C LYS A 376 -6.02 0.32 21.99
N PRO A 377 -6.23 -0.01 20.69
CA PRO A 377 -7.34 -0.88 20.27
C PRO A 377 -7.34 -2.25 20.99
N ILE A 378 -6.15 -2.76 21.32
CA ILE A 378 -5.96 -3.91 22.20
C ILE A 378 -5.33 -3.43 23.50
N LYS A 379 -6.07 -3.55 24.62
CA LYS A 379 -5.68 -2.99 25.93
C LYS A 379 -4.28 -3.41 26.41
N LEU A 380 -3.92 -4.67 26.14
CA LEU A 380 -2.65 -5.28 26.56
C LEU A 380 -1.46 -4.89 25.65
N ARG A 381 -1.69 -4.24 24.51
CA ARG A 381 -0.63 -3.78 23.59
C ARG A 381 -0.28 -2.31 23.86
N ASN A 382 0.79 -1.79 23.26
CA ASN A 382 1.11 -0.37 23.31
C ASN A 382 0.15 0.48 22.46
N ALA A 383 0.19 1.81 22.64
CA ALA A 383 -0.50 2.73 21.75
C ALA A 383 0.04 2.60 20.32
N LEU A 384 -0.77 2.87 19.30
CA LEU A 384 -0.36 2.67 17.91
C LEU A 384 0.89 3.48 17.53
N ILE A 385 1.04 4.69 18.09
CA ILE A 385 2.22 5.54 17.88
C ILE A 385 3.54 4.88 18.30
N PHE A 386 3.52 3.95 19.27
CA PHE A 386 4.71 3.21 19.70
C PHE A 386 5.36 2.49 18.53
N TYR A 387 4.55 1.85 17.69
CA TYR A 387 5.03 1.01 16.61
C TYR A 387 5.73 1.82 15.51
N LEU A 388 5.33 3.09 15.31
CA LEU A 388 5.99 4.00 14.38
C LEU A 388 7.42 4.38 14.84
N GLY A 389 7.69 4.38 16.15
CA GLY A 389 9.03 4.56 16.71
C GLY A 389 9.81 3.25 16.84
N HIS A 390 9.11 2.16 17.18
CA HIS A 390 9.70 0.84 17.42
C HIS A 390 10.45 0.29 16.22
N SER A 391 9.82 0.19 15.05
CA SER A 391 10.43 -0.37 13.84
C SER A 391 11.75 0.31 13.45
N PRO A 392 11.81 1.67 13.29
CA PRO A 392 13.08 2.32 12.98
C PRO A 392 14.09 2.25 14.12
N THR A 393 13.68 2.28 15.39
CA THR A 393 14.61 2.17 16.53
C THR A 393 15.25 0.80 16.59
N PHE A 394 14.46 -0.26 16.44
CA PHE A 394 14.96 -1.62 16.36
C PHE A 394 16.00 -1.75 15.24
N PHE A 395 15.68 -1.27 14.04
CA PHE A 395 16.61 -1.34 12.92
C PHE A 395 17.90 -0.54 13.17
N ASP A 396 17.81 0.66 13.74
CA ASP A 396 18.98 1.47 14.08
C ASP A 396 19.87 0.81 15.13
N ILE A 397 19.31 0.12 16.13
CA ILE A 397 20.06 -0.64 17.12
C ILE A 397 20.90 -1.72 16.43
N HIS A 398 20.30 -2.51 15.54
CA HIS A 398 21.00 -3.60 14.87
C HIS A 398 22.01 -3.11 13.84
N LEU A 399 21.71 -2.04 13.09
CA LEU A 399 22.70 -1.38 12.23
C LEU A 399 23.88 -0.86 13.05
N THR A 400 23.62 -0.27 14.22
CA THR A 400 24.68 0.24 15.11
C THR A 400 25.55 -0.87 15.65
N ARG A 401 24.95 -1.97 16.13
CA ARG A 401 25.69 -3.16 16.59
C ARG A 401 26.53 -3.78 15.49
N ALA A 402 26.03 -3.83 14.26
CA ALA A 402 26.72 -4.46 13.15
C ALA A 402 27.85 -3.60 12.55
N THR A 403 27.76 -2.27 12.63
CA THR A 403 28.78 -1.36 12.11
C THR A 403 29.73 -0.81 13.18
N ASP A 404 29.54 -1.15 14.45
CA ASP A 404 30.18 -0.51 15.61
C ASP A 404 30.12 1.04 15.51
N GLY A 405 28.96 1.54 15.03
CA GLY A 405 28.76 2.92 14.63
C GLY A 405 28.16 3.81 15.71
N ILE A 406 27.80 5.04 15.33
CA ILE A 406 27.02 5.95 16.20
C ILE A 406 25.53 5.74 15.91
N PRO A 407 24.67 5.61 16.94
CA PRO A 407 23.22 5.56 16.77
C PRO A 407 22.66 6.80 16.06
N THR A 408 21.55 6.62 15.37
CA THR A 408 20.78 7.75 14.83
C THR A 408 20.22 8.58 15.99
N SER A 409 20.28 9.91 15.88
CA SER A 409 19.73 10.82 16.90
C SER A 409 18.20 10.92 16.77
N PRO A 410 17.43 10.93 17.88
CA PRO A 410 17.89 11.00 19.26
C PRO A 410 18.15 9.62 19.88
N LYS A 411 19.30 9.45 20.54
CA LYS A 411 19.71 8.17 21.14
C LYS A 411 18.72 7.63 22.19
N HIS A 412 18.02 8.52 22.91
CA HIS A 412 17.07 8.11 23.96
C HIS A 412 15.84 7.37 23.41
N TYR A 413 15.59 7.40 22.10
CA TYR A 413 14.54 6.57 21.51
C TYR A 413 14.77 5.07 21.71
N GLN A 414 16.03 4.65 21.88
CA GLN A 414 16.35 3.26 22.23
C GLN A 414 15.61 2.80 23.50
N SER A 415 15.56 3.59 24.57
CA SER A 415 14.94 3.12 25.82
C SER A 415 13.41 2.97 25.75
N ILE A 416 12.74 3.83 24.96
CA ILE A 416 11.28 3.87 24.88
C ILE A 416 10.70 3.07 23.69
N PHE A 417 11.54 2.67 22.74
CA PHE A 417 11.13 1.98 21.51
C PHE A 417 11.91 0.70 21.19
N GLU A 418 12.91 0.26 21.97
CA GLU A 418 13.71 -0.93 21.61
C GLU A 418 12.92 -2.24 21.55
N ARG A 419 11.93 -2.44 22.42
CA ARG A 419 11.32 -3.75 22.66
C ARG A 419 9.81 -3.66 22.79
N GLY A 420 9.12 -4.45 21.97
CA GLY A 420 7.67 -4.63 22.03
C GLY A 420 7.21 -5.30 23.32
N ILE A 421 5.91 -5.24 23.58
CA ILE A 421 5.28 -5.90 24.72
C ILE A 421 4.70 -7.26 24.31
N ASP A 422 5.05 -8.31 25.04
CA ASP A 422 4.36 -9.61 25.00
C ASP A 422 3.65 -9.85 26.34
N PRO A 423 2.37 -9.47 26.45
CA PRO A 423 1.63 -9.57 27.69
C PRO A 423 1.22 -11.01 27.96
N ASP A 424 1.40 -11.50 29.20
CA ASP A 424 0.86 -12.79 29.60
C ASP A 424 -0.68 -12.72 29.58
N VAL A 425 -1.30 -13.48 28.69
CA VAL A 425 -2.76 -13.51 28.52
C VAL A 425 -3.45 -14.16 29.71
N ASP A 426 -2.77 -15.06 30.43
CA ASP A 426 -3.29 -15.72 31.63
C ASP A 426 -3.20 -14.80 32.87
N ASN A 427 -2.12 -14.02 32.97
CA ASN A 427 -1.94 -13.06 34.05
C ASN A 427 -1.34 -11.74 33.55
N PRO A 428 -2.18 -10.73 33.22
CA PRO A 428 -1.73 -9.43 32.72
C PRO A 428 -0.76 -8.65 33.64
N GLU A 429 -0.63 -9.04 34.92
CA GLU A 429 0.36 -8.46 35.84
C GLU A 429 1.78 -8.98 35.59
N LEU A 430 1.91 -10.14 34.93
CA LEU A 430 3.18 -10.68 34.46
C LEU A 430 3.43 -10.17 33.04
N CYS A 431 4.36 -9.23 32.91
CA CYS A 431 4.79 -8.75 31.62
C CYS A 431 6.26 -9.11 31.41
N HIS A 432 6.58 -9.66 30.23
CA HIS A 432 7.96 -9.81 29.79
C HIS A 432 8.67 -8.44 29.71
N ASP A 433 10.00 -8.45 29.77
CA ASP A 433 10.82 -7.25 29.61
C ASP A 433 10.36 -6.43 28.40
N HIS A 434 10.13 -5.14 28.60
CA HIS A 434 9.61 -4.22 27.59
C HIS A 434 10.26 -2.83 27.75
N SER A 435 10.17 -2.00 26.71
CA SER A 435 10.65 -0.62 26.75
C SER A 435 9.93 0.23 27.81
N ASP A 436 10.62 1.26 28.29
CA ASP A 436 10.03 2.25 29.18
C ASP A 436 8.82 2.92 28.52
N ILE A 437 7.70 3.03 29.25
CA ILE A 437 6.52 3.76 28.78
C ILE A 437 6.67 5.22 29.22
N PRO A 438 6.87 6.17 28.29
CA PRO A 438 7.00 7.57 28.66
C PRO A 438 5.65 8.13 29.15
N SER A 439 5.70 9.20 29.93
CA SER A 439 4.48 9.92 30.35
C SER A 439 3.71 10.52 29.17
N GLU A 440 4.43 10.88 28.10
CA GLU A 440 3.90 11.36 26.84
C GLU A 440 4.75 10.81 25.70
N TRP A 441 4.10 10.30 24.64
CA TRP A 441 4.81 9.83 23.46
C TRP A 441 5.38 11.01 22.66
N PRO A 442 6.57 10.89 22.04
CA PRO A 442 7.09 11.93 21.15
C PRO A 442 6.11 12.29 20.03
N HIS A 443 6.15 13.54 19.57
CA HIS A 443 5.26 13.97 18.50
C HIS A 443 5.50 13.17 17.22
N LEU A 444 4.42 12.85 16.49
CA LEU A 444 4.50 12.09 15.24
C LEU A 444 5.57 12.65 14.28
N GLY A 445 5.64 13.97 14.11
CA GLY A 445 6.64 14.59 13.22
C GLY A 445 8.10 14.33 13.62
N GLU A 446 8.38 14.19 14.92
CA GLU A 446 9.72 13.86 15.43
C GLU A 446 10.04 12.39 15.17
N ILE A 447 9.08 11.50 15.44
CA ILE A 447 9.19 10.05 15.17
C ILE A 447 9.45 9.81 13.67
N LEU A 448 8.68 10.46 12.80
CA LEU A 448 8.86 10.34 11.35
C LEU A 448 10.21 10.90 10.89
N THR A 449 10.68 11.98 11.49
CA THR A 449 12.01 12.53 11.20
C THR A 449 13.12 11.55 11.60
N TYR A 450 12.99 10.88 12.75
CA TYR A 450 13.90 9.83 13.17
C TYR A 450 13.86 8.62 12.21
N ARG A 451 12.66 8.12 11.90
CA ARG A 451 12.42 7.03 10.93
C ARG A 451 13.15 7.30 9.63
N ASP A 452 12.97 8.50 9.08
CA ASP A 452 13.54 8.88 7.80
C ASP A 452 15.07 8.94 7.82
N ALA A 453 15.66 9.35 8.94
CA ALA A 453 17.10 9.31 9.14
C ALA A 453 17.63 7.87 9.16
N VAL A 454 16.93 6.94 9.82
CA VAL A 454 17.28 5.51 9.83
C VAL A 454 17.15 4.90 8.43
N ARG A 455 16.05 5.16 7.72
CA ARG A 455 15.85 4.71 6.33
C ARG A 455 16.96 5.24 5.40
N SER A 456 17.33 6.51 5.55
CA SER A 456 18.45 7.12 4.81
C SER A 456 19.79 6.44 5.10
N ARG A 457 20.05 6.10 6.37
CA ARG A 457 21.24 5.33 6.77
C ARG A 457 21.25 3.94 6.11
N ALA A 458 20.12 3.24 6.11
CA ALA A 458 20.00 1.92 5.48
C ALA A 458 20.27 1.97 3.97
N ARG A 459 19.71 2.96 3.26
CA ARG A 459 20.00 3.20 1.83
C ARG A 459 21.49 3.41 1.58
N ALA A 460 22.15 4.24 2.41
CA ALA A 460 23.57 4.50 2.27
C ALA A 460 24.43 3.23 2.49
N VAL A 461 24.07 2.42 3.49
CA VAL A 461 24.73 1.12 3.75
C VAL A 461 24.59 0.19 2.55
N LEU A 462 23.39 0.05 1.99
CA LEU A 462 23.12 -0.79 0.82
C LEU A 462 23.89 -0.30 -0.42
N ALA A 463 23.93 1.01 -0.65
CA ALA A 463 24.64 1.61 -1.79
C ALA A 463 26.17 1.40 -1.71
N HIS A 464 26.76 1.39 -0.52
CA HIS A 464 28.20 1.14 -0.33
C HIS A 464 28.61 -0.34 -0.39
N GLY A 465 27.62 -1.25 -0.43
CA GLY A 465 27.82 -2.69 -0.48
C GLY A 465 28.02 -3.33 0.89
N VAL A 466 27.48 -4.53 1.06
CA VAL A 466 27.51 -5.29 2.32
C VAL A 466 28.69 -6.25 2.33
N LYS A 467 29.62 -6.07 3.28
CA LYS A 467 30.91 -6.79 3.31
C LYS A 467 31.04 -7.86 4.39
N THR A 468 30.18 -7.84 5.40
CA THR A 468 30.27 -8.76 6.55
C THR A 468 28.94 -9.47 6.77
N ARG A 469 29.00 -10.72 7.26
CA ARG A 469 27.79 -11.47 7.66
C ARG A 469 26.98 -10.72 8.70
N ARG A 470 27.62 -10.13 9.70
CA ARG A 470 26.94 -9.36 10.76
C ARG A 470 26.13 -8.18 10.21
N LEU A 471 26.66 -7.47 9.20
CA LEU A 471 25.93 -6.37 8.56
C LEU A 471 24.79 -6.88 7.66
N ALA A 472 25.04 -7.97 6.92
CA ALA A 472 24.02 -8.63 6.11
C ALA A 472 22.86 -9.13 6.99
N GLU A 473 23.17 -9.74 8.13
CA GLU A 473 22.21 -10.22 9.11
C GLU A 473 21.42 -9.05 9.73
N ALA A 474 22.07 -7.94 10.08
CA ALA A 474 21.36 -6.76 10.61
C ALA A 474 20.38 -6.14 9.60
N LEU A 475 20.73 -6.08 8.31
CA LEU A 475 19.82 -5.63 7.25
C LEU A 475 18.63 -6.60 7.10
N TRP A 476 18.91 -7.89 7.08
CA TRP A 476 17.89 -8.92 6.96
C TRP A 476 16.92 -8.94 8.16
N ILE A 477 17.42 -8.92 9.39
CA ILE A 477 16.60 -8.84 10.62
C ILE A 477 15.77 -7.55 10.59
N GLY A 478 16.37 -6.40 10.27
CA GLY A 478 15.65 -5.12 10.22
C GLY A 478 14.46 -5.16 9.26
N PHE A 479 14.66 -5.74 8.08
CA PHE A 479 13.61 -5.94 7.08
C PHE A 479 12.50 -6.86 7.57
N GLU A 480 12.83 -8.08 8.01
CA GLU A 480 11.81 -9.04 8.41
C GLU A 480 11.08 -8.64 9.68
N HIS A 481 11.77 -8.01 10.62
CA HIS A 481 11.16 -7.46 11.81
C HIS A 481 10.09 -6.41 11.47
N GLU A 482 10.39 -5.45 10.60
CA GLU A 482 9.42 -4.45 10.17
C GLU A 482 8.25 -5.11 9.39
N ALA A 483 8.52 -6.15 8.59
CA ALA A 483 7.48 -6.93 7.92
C ALA A 483 6.57 -7.71 8.89
N MET A 484 7.11 -8.30 9.96
CA MET A 484 6.32 -8.95 11.02
C MET A 484 5.50 -7.95 11.83
N HIS A 485 6.08 -6.77 12.11
CA HIS A 485 5.36 -5.70 12.81
C HIS A 485 4.23 -5.10 11.98
N LEU A 486 4.29 -5.17 10.65
CA LEU A 486 3.25 -4.67 9.77
C LEU A 486 1.95 -5.47 9.96
N GLU A 487 2.06 -6.80 10.00
CA GLU A 487 0.94 -7.68 10.32
C GLU A 487 0.45 -7.44 11.76
N THR A 488 1.38 -7.23 12.69
CA THR A 488 1.06 -6.90 14.09
C THR A 488 0.21 -5.63 14.19
N PHE A 489 0.61 -4.59 13.45
CA PHE A 489 -0.09 -3.32 13.41
C PHE A 489 -1.50 -3.46 12.84
N LEU A 490 -1.65 -4.22 11.75
CA LEU A 490 -2.94 -4.38 11.09
C LEU A 490 -3.96 -5.14 11.94
N TYR A 491 -3.57 -6.20 12.66
CA TYR A 491 -4.56 -6.89 13.51
C TYR A 491 -5.01 -5.99 14.67
N MET A 492 -4.13 -5.13 15.21
CA MET A 492 -4.54 -4.11 16.19
C MET A 492 -5.49 -3.11 15.55
N LEU A 493 -5.16 -2.65 14.34
CA LEU A 493 -5.96 -1.66 13.63
C LEU A 493 -7.37 -2.16 13.30
N LEU A 494 -7.55 -3.45 12.94
CA LEU A 494 -8.87 -4.06 12.74
C LEU A 494 -9.76 -4.03 14.00
N GLN A 495 -9.17 -3.90 15.20
CA GLN A 495 -9.94 -3.75 16.44
C GLN A 495 -10.42 -2.32 16.69
N SER A 496 -9.92 -1.34 15.92
CA SER A 496 -10.38 0.04 15.99
C SER A 496 -11.63 0.24 15.12
N ASP A 497 -12.62 0.96 15.67
CA ASP A 497 -13.82 1.37 14.92
C ASP A 497 -13.52 2.55 13.95
N GLU A 498 -12.32 3.13 14.03
CA GLU A 498 -11.87 4.29 13.25
C GLU A 498 -10.91 3.93 12.11
N ILE A 499 -10.75 2.63 11.81
CA ILE A 499 -9.93 2.18 10.68
C ILE A 499 -10.47 2.73 9.35
N LEU A 500 -9.55 3.15 8.49
CA LEU A 500 -9.83 3.61 7.13
C LEU A 500 -9.34 2.58 6.12
N PRO A 501 -10.04 2.41 4.98
CA PRO A 501 -9.60 1.50 3.94
C PRO A 501 -8.28 1.95 3.31
N PRO A 502 -7.48 0.99 2.80
CA PRO A 502 -6.23 1.32 2.11
C PRO A 502 -6.51 2.29 0.95
N PRO A 503 -5.81 3.44 0.89
CA PRO A 503 -6.01 4.41 -0.17
C PRO A 503 -5.68 3.81 -1.54
N GLY A 504 -6.45 4.17 -2.57
CA GLY A 504 -6.24 3.67 -3.93
C GLY A 504 -6.67 2.22 -4.19
N VAL A 505 -7.03 1.44 -3.16
CA VAL A 505 -7.53 0.06 -3.33
C VAL A 505 -9.06 0.09 -3.40
N PRO A 506 -9.68 -0.38 -4.51
CA PRO A 506 -11.13 -0.42 -4.62
C PRO A 506 -11.72 -1.44 -3.65
N GLN A 507 -12.80 -1.06 -2.96
CA GLN A 507 -13.52 -1.98 -2.10
C GLN A 507 -14.13 -3.13 -2.93
N PRO A 508 -13.88 -4.40 -2.57
CA PRO A 508 -14.49 -5.54 -3.24
C PRO A 508 -16.02 -5.58 -3.08
N ASN A 509 -16.72 -6.09 -4.10
CA ASN A 509 -18.12 -6.45 -3.97
C ASN A 509 -18.25 -7.80 -3.26
N PHE A 510 -18.29 -7.78 -1.92
CA PHE A 510 -18.32 -8.99 -1.09
C PHE A 510 -19.55 -9.87 -1.35
N GLU A 511 -20.71 -9.29 -1.63
CA GLU A 511 -21.92 -10.06 -1.96
C GLU A 511 -21.73 -10.86 -3.25
N SER A 512 -21.20 -10.23 -4.29
CA SER A 512 -20.89 -10.92 -5.55
C SER A 512 -19.83 -12.01 -5.37
N LEU A 513 -18.79 -11.75 -4.57
CA LEU A 513 -17.75 -12.73 -4.26
C LEU A 513 -18.31 -13.93 -3.49
N ALA A 514 -19.21 -13.70 -2.54
CA ALA A 514 -19.89 -14.76 -1.80
C ALA A 514 -20.76 -15.64 -2.72
N HIS A 515 -21.50 -15.02 -3.64
CA HIS A 515 -22.30 -15.76 -4.62
C HIS A 515 -21.44 -16.63 -5.53
N GLN A 516 -20.31 -16.12 -6.01
CA GLN A 516 -19.37 -16.91 -6.81
C GLN A 516 -18.77 -18.05 -6.00
N SER A 517 -18.32 -17.78 -4.77
CA SER A 517 -17.75 -18.78 -3.88
C SER A 517 -18.70 -19.95 -3.63
N ALA A 518 -19.98 -19.66 -3.35
CA ALA A 518 -20.98 -20.68 -3.11
C ALA A 518 -21.20 -21.61 -4.33
N LEU A 519 -21.02 -21.10 -5.56
CA LEU A 519 -21.12 -21.91 -6.79
C LEU A 519 -19.90 -22.81 -7.02
N GLU A 520 -18.73 -22.38 -6.56
CA GLU A 520 -17.46 -23.10 -6.71
C GLU A 520 -17.14 -24.02 -5.52
N SER A 521 -17.91 -23.89 -4.43
CA SER A 521 -17.71 -24.58 -3.16
C SER A 521 -17.72 -26.10 -3.30
N ARG A 522 -16.78 -26.75 -2.60
CA ARG A 522 -16.64 -28.21 -2.53
C ARG A 522 -16.52 -28.63 -1.06
N GLU A 523 -17.08 -29.79 -0.75
CA GLU A 523 -16.94 -30.40 0.57
C GLU A 523 -15.46 -30.65 0.90
N SER A 524 -15.07 -30.46 2.17
CA SER A 524 -13.71 -30.70 2.64
C SER A 524 -13.43 -32.20 2.68
N SER A 525 -12.73 -32.71 1.67
CA SER A 525 -12.35 -34.10 1.57
C SER A 525 -11.29 -34.46 2.61
N TRP A 526 -11.32 -35.70 3.09
CA TRP A 526 -10.27 -36.28 3.92
C TRP A 526 -9.22 -36.96 3.05
N PHE A 527 -7.95 -36.68 3.34
CA PHE A 527 -6.79 -37.28 2.67
C PHE A 527 -6.00 -38.13 3.65
N ALA A 528 -5.59 -39.33 3.23
CA ALA A 528 -4.61 -40.13 3.94
C ALA A 528 -3.21 -39.59 3.61
N ILE A 529 -2.59 -38.91 4.57
CA ILE A 529 -1.21 -38.44 4.46
C ILE A 529 -0.29 -39.62 4.75
N PRO A 530 0.60 -40.01 3.82
CA PRO A 530 1.46 -41.16 4.02
C PRO A 530 2.50 -40.89 5.11
N GLU A 531 2.97 -41.96 5.74
CA GLU A 531 4.20 -41.90 6.54
C GLU A 531 5.33 -41.41 5.64
N GLN A 532 6.06 -40.40 6.10
CA GLN A 532 7.14 -39.82 5.32
C GLN A 532 8.19 -39.15 6.19
N GLN A 533 9.41 -39.10 5.66
CA GLN A 533 10.46 -38.27 6.22
C GLN A 533 10.27 -36.81 5.80
N VAL A 534 10.33 -35.93 6.78
CA VAL A 534 10.22 -34.48 6.61
C VAL A 534 11.52 -33.84 7.06
N SER A 535 12.08 -33.01 6.17
CA SER A 535 13.24 -32.17 6.48
C SER A 535 12.77 -30.85 7.07
N ILE A 536 13.20 -30.55 8.30
CA ILE A 536 12.80 -29.34 9.02
C ILE A 536 14.03 -28.48 9.29
N GLY A 537 13.89 -27.17 9.07
CA GLY A 537 14.90 -26.18 9.42
C GLY A 537 15.94 -25.90 8.33
N LEU A 538 16.77 -24.91 8.59
CA LEU A 538 17.77 -24.36 7.69
C LEU A 538 19.17 -24.87 8.03
N HIS A 539 19.93 -25.23 7.00
CA HIS A 539 21.34 -25.57 7.15
C HIS A 539 22.21 -24.33 6.94
N ASP A 540 22.77 -23.81 8.03
CA ASP A 540 23.62 -22.62 8.06
C ASP A 540 24.72 -22.85 9.12
N PRO A 541 25.80 -23.57 8.78
CA PRO A 541 26.79 -24.05 9.75
C PRO A 541 27.91 -23.06 10.07
N ASP A 542 28.07 -21.98 9.30
CA ASP A 542 29.19 -21.04 9.41
C ASP A 542 28.72 -19.66 9.85
N ASP A 543 28.95 -19.33 11.12
CA ASP A 543 28.54 -18.06 11.75
C ASP A 543 29.35 -16.84 11.26
N HIS A 544 30.25 -16.98 10.29
CA HIS A 544 31.11 -15.90 9.79
C HIS A 544 30.94 -15.61 8.29
N VAL A 545 30.37 -16.54 7.52
CA VAL A 545 30.17 -16.40 6.08
C VAL A 545 28.70 -16.08 5.77
N ILE A 546 28.46 -15.11 4.87
CA ILE A 546 27.10 -14.82 4.39
C ILE A 546 26.54 -16.10 3.75
N PRO A 547 25.38 -16.61 4.20
CA PRO A 547 24.84 -17.85 3.67
C PRO A 547 24.51 -17.71 2.18
N LYS A 548 24.59 -18.82 1.43
CA LYS A 548 24.42 -18.80 -0.04
C LYS A 548 22.97 -18.61 -0.50
N HIS A 549 22.00 -19.00 0.32
CA HIS A 549 20.60 -19.13 -0.11
C HIS A 549 19.63 -18.33 0.76
N SER A 550 19.82 -18.32 2.07
CA SER A 550 18.92 -17.62 2.98
C SER A 550 19.59 -17.42 4.34
N PHE A 551 19.26 -16.30 4.99
CA PHE A 551 19.26 -16.26 6.44
C PHE A 551 18.01 -16.96 6.99
N GLY A 552 18.05 -17.32 8.27
CA GLY A 552 16.89 -17.83 9.00
C GLY A 552 17.03 -17.44 10.46
N TRP A 553 15.89 -17.28 11.13
CA TRP A 553 15.84 -17.00 12.56
C TRP A 553 16.46 -18.17 13.33
N ASP A 554 16.88 -17.92 14.57
CA ASP A 554 17.55 -18.92 15.40
C ASP A 554 16.70 -20.18 15.61
N ASN A 555 15.39 -20.05 15.77
CA ASN A 555 14.47 -21.19 15.89
C ASN A 555 14.39 -22.06 14.62
N GLU A 556 14.81 -21.55 13.46
CA GLU A 556 14.79 -22.29 12.19
C GLU A 556 16.02 -23.20 12.03
N LYS A 557 17.04 -23.07 12.90
CA LYS A 557 18.34 -23.75 12.75
C LYS A 557 18.65 -24.62 13.98
N PRO A 558 19.23 -25.83 13.82
CA PRO A 558 19.74 -26.41 12.58
C PRO A 558 18.69 -27.24 11.83
N LYS A 559 19.04 -27.59 10.58
CA LYS A 559 18.33 -28.59 9.79
C LYS A 559 18.34 -29.96 10.49
N ARG A 560 17.18 -30.61 10.57
CA ARG A 560 16.96 -31.95 11.14
C ARG A 560 15.97 -32.76 10.30
N MET A 561 16.07 -34.07 10.38
CA MET A 561 15.15 -35.00 9.73
C MET A 561 14.21 -35.59 10.78
N VAL A 562 12.91 -35.64 10.47
CA VAL A 562 11.91 -36.23 11.36
C VAL A 562 11.07 -37.23 10.56
N ASN A 563 10.78 -38.37 11.15
CA ASN A 563 9.82 -39.33 10.59
C ASN A 563 8.43 -38.99 11.10
N VAL A 564 7.49 -38.73 10.18
CA VAL A 564 6.11 -38.40 10.51
C VAL A 564 5.25 -39.62 10.18
N PRO A 565 4.57 -40.23 11.17
CA PRO A 565 3.65 -41.33 10.93
C PRO A 565 2.53 -40.95 9.94
N ALA A 566 1.85 -41.95 9.40
CA ALA A 566 0.67 -41.71 8.58
C ALA A 566 -0.51 -41.23 9.45
N PHE A 567 -1.35 -40.37 8.89
CA PHE A 567 -2.56 -39.83 9.53
C PHE A 567 -3.55 -39.38 8.45
N ALA A 568 -4.77 -39.01 8.84
CA ALA A 568 -5.74 -38.41 7.92
C ALA A 568 -5.93 -36.92 8.20
N ALA A 569 -5.99 -36.10 7.15
CA ALA A 569 -6.13 -34.66 7.24
C ALA A 569 -7.27 -34.13 6.36
N GLN A 570 -7.96 -33.10 6.82
CA GLN A 570 -8.89 -32.36 5.97
C GLN A 570 -8.15 -31.54 4.91
N ALA A 571 -8.79 -31.42 3.74
CA ALA A 571 -8.26 -30.70 2.59
C ALA A 571 -7.96 -29.22 2.86
N ARG A 572 -8.83 -28.56 3.62
CA ARG A 572 -8.80 -27.09 3.85
C ARG A 572 -9.00 -26.76 5.34
N PRO A 573 -8.72 -25.52 5.77
CA PRO A 573 -9.02 -25.09 7.13
C PRO A 573 -10.53 -25.03 7.41
N ILE A 574 -10.86 -24.93 8.70
CA ILE A 574 -12.21 -24.66 9.21
C ILE A 574 -12.68 -23.30 8.68
N THR A 575 -13.91 -23.27 8.18
CA THR A 575 -14.55 -22.06 7.64
C THR A 575 -15.37 -21.33 8.70
N ASN A 576 -15.67 -20.05 8.46
CA ASN A 576 -16.60 -19.29 9.28
C ASN A 576 -17.99 -19.92 9.34
N GLY A 577 -18.48 -20.50 8.23
CA GLY A 577 -19.77 -21.17 8.18
C GLY A 577 -19.83 -22.41 9.09
N GLU A 578 -18.80 -23.25 9.04
CA GLU A 578 -18.66 -24.43 9.91
C GLU A 578 -18.57 -24.02 11.38
N TYR A 579 -17.76 -23.00 11.69
CA TYR A 579 -17.61 -22.51 13.05
C TYR A 579 -18.89 -21.84 13.59
N ALA A 580 -19.63 -21.10 12.75
CA ALA A 580 -20.92 -20.51 13.10
C ALA A 580 -21.93 -21.58 13.52
N LYS A 581 -22.00 -22.67 12.76
CA LYS A 581 -22.86 -23.83 13.07
C LYS A 581 -22.49 -24.43 14.42
N TYR A 582 -21.20 -24.62 14.69
CA TYR A 582 -20.72 -25.11 15.98
C TYR A 582 -21.12 -24.19 17.14
N LEU A 583 -20.90 -22.88 17.02
CA LEU A 583 -21.27 -21.92 18.07
C LEU A 583 -22.77 -21.98 18.38
N GLU A 584 -23.62 -22.01 17.35
CA GLU A 584 -25.07 -22.06 17.52
C GLU A 584 -25.53 -23.38 18.15
N GLN A 585 -25.06 -24.53 17.63
CA GLN A 585 -25.46 -25.86 18.10
C GLN A 585 -25.02 -26.15 19.53
N HIS A 586 -23.89 -25.60 19.96
CA HIS A 586 -23.36 -25.77 21.32
C HIS A 586 -23.73 -24.62 22.26
N HIS A 587 -24.54 -23.65 21.80
CA HIS A 587 -24.96 -22.48 22.57
C HIS A 587 -23.80 -21.68 23.17
N ILE A 588 -22.72 -21.54 22.40
CA ILE A 588 -21.52 -20.80 22.81
C ILE A 588 -21.74 -19.31 22.54
N SER A 589 -21.68 -18.50 23.59
CA SER A 589 -21.92 -17.05 23.50
C SER A 589 -20.67 -16.23 23.15
N PHE A 590 -19.48 -16.81 23.33
CA PHE A 590 -18.23 -16.16 22.99
C PHE A 590 -17.95 -16.29 21.49
N ILE A 591 -17.83 -15.15 20.81
CA ILE A 591 -17.49 -15.09 19.38
C ILE A 591 -16.00 -14.76 19.21
N PRO A 592 -15.37 -15.19 18.10
CA PRO A 592 -14.00 -14.82 17.80
C PRO A 592 -13.79 -13.30 17.75
N ALA A 593 -12.63 -12.81 18.17
CA ALA A 593 -12.33 -11.36 18.12
C ALA A 593 -12.28 -10.81 16.68
N SER A 594 -12.14 -11.68 15.68
CA SER A 594 -12.27 -11.35 14.27
C SER A 594 -13.70 -11.02 13.84
N TRP A 595 -14.71 -11.35 14.66
CA TRP A 595 -16.12 -11.08 14.41
C TRP A 595 -16.61 -9.82 15.15
N ILE A 596 -17.72 -9.27 14.70
CA ILE A 596 -18.47 -8.17 15.30
C ILE A 596 -19.89 -8.65 15.53
N ASP A 597 -20.42 -8.40 16.73
CA ASP A 597 -21.85 -8.50 17.02
C ASP A 597 -22.53 -7.19 16.59
N LEU A 598 -23.43 -7.27 15.61
CA LEU A 598 -24.14 -6.09 15.07
C LEU A 598 -25.29 -5.64 15.97
N VAL A 599 -25.67 -6.45 16.98
CA VAL A 599 -26.68 -6.05 17.97
C VAL A 599 -26.04 -5.08 18.97
N PRO A 600 -26.58 -3.88 19.18
CA PRO A 600 -26.02 -2.91 20.12
C PRO A 600 -25.96 -3.48 21.54
N LYS A 601 -24.77 -3.50 22.15
CA LYS A 601 -24.67 -3.64 23.62
C LYS A 601 -25.32 -2.41 24.24
N THR A 602 -26.29 -2.62 25.12
CA THR A 602 -27.05 -1.55 25.79
C THR A 602 -26.14 -0.48 26.41
N ALA A 603 -26.37 0.77 26.00
CA ALA A 603 -25.94 2.05 26.61
C ALA A 603 -24.47 2.19 27.05
N ASP A 604 -23.55 2.52 26.12
CA ASP A 604 -22.43 3.48 26.36
C ASP A 604 -21.37 3.58 25.22
N VAL A 605 -21.75 3.52 23.94
CA VAL A 605 -20.79 3.84 22.85
C VAL A 605 -21.45 4.69 21.77
N ARG A 606 -20.81 5.83 21.47
CA ARG A 606 -21.26 6.81 20.47
C ARG A 606 -21.26 6.17 19.08
N ARG A 607 -22.38 6.32 18.36
CA ARG A 607 -22.52 6.01 16.93
C ARG A 607 -21.49 6.79 16.12
N ASN A 608 -20.82 6.11 15.19
CA ASN A 608 -20.28 6.74 13.99
C ASN A 608 -21.34 6.82 12.89
N GLY A 609 -21.40 7.99 12.27
CA GLY A 609 -22.29 8.32 11.18
C GLY A 609 -21.87 7.64 9.88
N TYR A 610 -22.61 6.63 9.48
CA TYR A 610 -22.71 6.23 8.07
C TYR A 610 -24.04 6.73 7.53
N GLY A 611 -23.96 7.76 6.69
CA GLY A 611 -25.02 8.12 5.75
C GLY A 611 -24.84 7.30 4.47
N ASN A 612 -25.94 6.77 3.96
CA ASN A 612 -26.09 6.04 2.70
C ASN A 612 -25.51 4.61 2.62
N CYS A 613 -26.17 3.68 3.30
CA CYS A 613 -26.54 2.42 2.65
C CYS A 613 -28.05 2.46 2.40
N ASN A 614 -28.44 2.48 1.12
CA ASN A 614 -29.85 2.40 0.73
C ASN A 614 -30.44 1.11 1.30
N GLY A 615 -31.54 1.26 2.04
CA GLY A 615 -32.31 0.15 2.56
C GLY A 615 -32.79 -0.72 1.40
N TYR A 616 -32.30 -1.95 1.36
CA TYR A 616 -32.88 -3.01 0.54
C TYR A 616 -33.47 -4.05 1.47
N SER A 617 -34.80 -4.09 1.48
CA SER A 617 -35.59 -5.20 2.01
C SER A 617 -35.46 -6.35 1.00
N THR A 618 -34.66 -7.37 1.32
CA THR A 618 -34.52 -8.56 0.47
C THR A 618 -35.60 -9.59 0.82
N ASN A 619 -36.68 -9.60 0.04
CA ASN A 619 -37.55 -10.77 -0.10
C ASN A 619 -36.82 -11.80 -0.97
N GLY A 620 -36.19 -12.79 -0.32
CA GLY A 620 -35.51 -13.88 -1.00
C GLY A 620 -35.12 -14.96 0.00
N GLN A 621 -36.08 -15.81 0.38
CA GLN A 621 -35.82 -17.03 1.14
C GLN A 621 -34.94 -17.96 0.29
N ARG A 622 -33.67 -18.11 0.66
CA ARG A 622 -32.83 -19.25 0.30
C ARG A 622 -32.25 -19.84 1.58
N GLN A 623 -32.42 -21.15 1.75
CA GLN A 623 -31.66 -21.93 2.72
C GLN A 623 -30.20 -21.89 2.28
N LEU A 624 -29.38 -21.14 3.02
CA LEU A 624 -27.93 -21.23 2.94
C LEU A 624 -27.51 -22.50 3.68
N ASP A 625 -26.75 -23.35 3.02
CA ASP A 625 -26.36 -24.69 3.49
C ASP A 625 -25.24 -24.63 4.56
N SER A 626 -25.20 -23.56 5.38
CA SER A 626 -24.25 -23.43 6.50
C SER A 626 -24.70 -24.22 7.73
N GLY A 627 -25.96 -24.67 7.77
CA GLY A 627 -26.56 -25.32 8.92
C GLY A 627 -26.83 -24.39 10.12
N ALA A 628 -26.31 -23.15 10.11
CA ALA A 628 -26.63 -22.12 11.08
C ALA A 628 -27.90 -21.35 10.65
N SER A 629 -28.70 -20.87 11.60
CA SER A 629 -29.93 -20.14 11.29
C SER A 629 -29.64 -18.80 10.61
N ASN A 630 -30.52 -18.36 9.70
CA ASN A 630 -30.39 -17.05 9.06
C ASN A 630 -30.34 -15.92 10.08
N GLU A 631 -31.07 -16.03 11.20
CA GLU A 631 -31.04 -15.06 12.29
C GLU A 631 -29.64 -14.96 12.91
N PHE A 632 -28.97 -16.09 13.16
CA PHE A 632 -27.61 -16.12 13.65
C PHE A 632 -26.64 -15.48 12.64
N LEU A 633 -26.75 -15.82 11.35
CA LEU A 633 -25.86 -15.30 10.31
C LEU A 633 -26.02 -13.79 10.06
N GLU A 634 -27.22 -13.24 10.25
CA GLU A 634 -27.49 -11.81 10.09
C GLU A 634 -27.04 -10.96 11.29
N ARG A 635 -26.81 -11.59 12.45
CA ARG A 635 -26.33 -10.91 13.65
C ARG A 635 -24.85 -10.52 13.58
N PHE A 636 -24.03 -11.28 12.87
CA PHE A 636 -22.57 -11.12 12.93
C PHE A 636 -21.97 -10.59 11.63
N ALA A 637 -20.82 -9.94 11.75
CA ALA A 637 -19.97 -9.52 10.65
C ALA A 637 -18.50 -9.84 10.94
N ILE A 638 -17.67 -9.95 9.90
CA ILE A 638 -16.22 -10.13 9.98
C ILE A 638 -15.55 -8.74 9.92
N ARG A 639 -14.55 -8.51 10.78
CA ARG A 639 -13.69 -7.32 10.73
C ARG A 639 -12.80 -7.39 9.49
N THR A 640 -12.84 -6.34 8.66
CA THR A 640 -11.93 -6.19 7.51
C THR A 640 -11.44 -4.76 7.41
N VAL A 641 -10.39 -4.52 6.61
CA VAL A 641 -9.88 -3.16 6.38
C VAL A 641 -10.86 -2.28 5.58
N PHE A 642 -11.87 -2.90 4.95
CA PHE A 642 -12.94 -2.21 4.24
C PHE A 642 -14.18 -1.98 5.10
N GLY A 643 -14.09 -2.24 6.40
CA GLY A 643 -15.20 -2.23 7.35
C GLY A 643 -15.83 -3.61 7.56
N PRO A 644 -16.94 -3.69 8.32
CA PRO A 644 -17.60 -4.95 8.64
C PRO A 644 -18.19 -5.62 7.39
N VAL A 645 -17.83 -6.89 7.16
CA VAL A 645 -18.44 -7.73 6.09
C VAL A 645 -19.43 -8.69 6.74
N PRO A 646 -20.74 -8.64 6.42
CA PRO A 646 -21.73 -9.57 6.96
C PRO A 646 -21.28 -11.03 6.91
N LEU A 647 -21.46 -11.78 8.01
CA LEU A 647 -21.01 -13.17 8.13
C LEU A 647 -21.60 -14.05 7.02
N LYS A 648 -22.86 -13.80 6.62
CA LYS A 648 -23.51 -14.48 5.49
C LYS A 648 -22.79 -14.35 4.14
N TRP A 649 -21.90 -13.37 3.98
CA TRP A 649 -21.07 -13.19 2.78
C TRP A 649 -19.64 -13.73 2.94
N ALA A 650 -19.26 -14.13 4.16
CA ALA A 650 -17.91 -14.60 4.49
C ALA A 650 -17.90 -16.06 5.01
N LEU A 651 -18.97 -16.82 4.75
CA LEU A 651 -19.13 -18.19 5.24
C LEU A 651 -18.00 -19.11 4.79
N ASP A 652 -17.55 -18.98 3.54
CA ASP A 652 -16.53 -19.84 2.94
C ASP A 652 -15.08 -19.40 3.26
N TRP A 653 -14.90 -18.29 3.98
CA TRP A 653 -13.59 -17.83 4.43
C TRP A 653 -13.11 -18.67 5.61
N PRO A 654 -11.78 -18.81 5.82
CA PRO A 654 -11.26 -19.45 7.02
C PRO A 654 -11.70 -18.68 8.27
N VAL A 655 -12.01 -19.41 9.34
CA VAL A 655 -12.21 -18.79 10.66
C VAL A 655 -10.87 -18.36 11.24
N MET A 656 -10.83 -17.19 11.88
CA MET A 656 -9.67 -16.69 12.63
C MET A 656 -10.01 -16.64 14.12
N ALA A 657 -9.37 -17.48 14.91
CA ALA A 657 -9.61 -17.60 16.34
C ALA A 657 -8.37 -18.11 17.10
N SER A 658 -8.40 -18.04 18.43
CA SER A 658 -7.32 -18.58 19.27
C SER A 658 -7.20 -20.11 19.14
N PHE A 659 -6.03 -20.65 19.50
CA PHE A 659 -5.83 -22.10 19.54
C PHE A 659 -6.89 -22.78 20.40
N ASN A 660 -7.18 -22.24 21.59
CA ASN A 660 -8.16 -22.82 22.51
C ASN A 660 -9.59 -22.87 21.94
N GLU A 661 -10.00 -21.84 21.21
CA GLU A 661 -11.30 -21.80 20.53
C GLU A 661 -11.41 -22.92 19.48
N LEU A 662 -10.40 -23.04 18.62
CA LEU A 662 -10.39 -24.03 17.54
C LEU A 662 -10.13 -25.45 18.04
N GLN A 663 -9.40 -25.60 19.16
CA GLN A 663 -9.23 -26.88 19.83
C GLN A 663 -10.58 -27.39 20.35
N GLY A 664 -11.42 -26.53 20.94
CA GLY A 664 -12.77 -26.90 21.35
C GLY A 664 -13.64 -27.37 20.17
N TYR A 665 -13.54 -26.70 19.01
CA TYR A 665 -14.18 -27.16 17.78
C TYR A 665 -13.65 -28.53 17.33
N ALA A 666 -12.33 -28.71 17.30
CA ALA A 666 -11.71 -29.97 16.88
C ALA A 666 -12.16 -31.15 17.77
N GLU A 667 -12.21 -30.94 19.08
CA GLU A 667 -12.69 -31.94 20.05
C GLU A 667 -14.17 -32.29 19.83
N SER A 668 -15.03 -31.30 19.54
CA SER A 668 -16.45 -31.55 19.23
C SER A 668 -16.65 -32.43 17.99
N MET A 669 -15.69 -32.38 17.06
CA MET A 669 -15.65 -33.18 15.84
C MET A 669 -14.90 -34.51 16.02
N SER A 670 -14.51 -34.88 17.26
CA SER A 670 -13.67 -36.06 17.55
C SER A 670 -12.37 -36.08 16.74
N CYS A 671 -11.80 -34.89 16.50
CA CYS A 671 -10.57 -34.67 15.76
C CYS A 671 -9.55 -33.92 16.64
N ARG A 672 -8.40 -33.58 16.06
CA ARG A 672 -7.37 -32.76 16.72
C ARG A 672 -6.75 -31.75 15.75
N ILE A 673 -6.07 -30.75 16.30
CA ILE A 673 -5.20 -29.84 15.54
C ILE A 673 -3.86 -30.56 15.27
N PRO A 674 -3.33 -30.51 14.04
CA PRO A 674 -2.09 -31.21 13.68
C PRO A 674 -0.88 -30.72 14.46
N THR A 675 0.11 -31.58 14.64
CA THR A 675 1.43 -31.16 15.13
C THR A 675 2.18 -30.35 14.08
N PHE A 676 3.23 -29.66 14.51
CA PHE A 676 4.14 -28.94 13.61
C PHE A 676 4.70 -29.84 12.50
N GLU A 677 5.13 -31.04 12.85
CA GLU A 677 5.66 -32.04 11.92
C GLU A 677 4.60 -32.52 10.93
N GLU A 678 3.37 -32.71 11.39
CA GLU A 678 2.24 -33.10 10.55
C GLU A 678 1.85 -32.03 9.54
N VAL A 679 1.79 -30.75 9.95
CA VAL A 679 1.54 -29.66 8.98
C VAL A 679 2.63 -29.61 7.92
N ARG A 680 3.91 -29.78 8.28
CA ARG A 680 5.00 -29.87 7.30
C ARG A 680 4.84 -31.09 6.38
N SER A 681 4.40 -32.22 6.90
CA SER A 681 4.08 -33.44 6.13
C SER A 681 2.93 -33.18 5.13
N ILE A 682 1.87 -32.47 5.55
CA ILE A 682 0.76 -32.05 4.67
C ILE A 682 1.26 -31.14 3.55
N TYR A 683 2.07 -30.13 3.87
CA TYR A 683 2.60 -29.21 2.87
C TYR A 683 3.51 -29.91 1.85
N GLN A 684 4.37 -30.81 2.31
CA GLN A 684 5.22 -31.63 1.43
C GLN A 684 4.38 -32.53 0.52
N TYR A 685 3.32 -33.15 1.06
CA TYR A 685 2.42 -34.00 0.29
C TYR A 685 1.61 -33.20 -0.74
N SER A 686 1.09 -32.03 -0.35
CA SER A 686 0.40 -31.11 -1.27
C SER A 686 1.29 -30.70 -2.44
N MET A 687 2.56 -30.36 -2.19
CA MET A 687 3.50 -29.98 -3.25
C MET A 687 3.76 -31.14 -4.21
N PHE A 688 3.92 -32.35 -3.67
CA PHE A 688 4.08 -33.56 -4.48
C PHE A 688 2.88 -33.80 -5.41
N LEU A 689 1.65 -33.70 -4.88
CA LEU A 689 0.44 -33.87 -5.70
C LEU A 689 0.38 -32.85 -6.83
N LYS A 690 0.72 -31.57 -6.57
CA LYS A 690 0.80 -30.54 -7.62
C LYS A 690 1.81 -30.90 -8.71
N SER A 691 3.00 -31.40 -8.35
CA SER A 691 4.01 -31.78 -9.35
C SER A 691 3.56 -32.92 -10.28
N LEU A 692 2.70 -33.82 -9.80
CA LEU A 692 2.13 -34.90 -10.62
C LEU A 692 1.10 -34.36 -11.63
N GLU A 693 0.35 -33.33 -11.26
CA GLU A 693 -0.62 -32.67 -12.15
C GLU A 693 0.08 -31.95 -13.30
N ASP A 694 1.15 -31.21 -12.99
CA ASP A 694 1.96 -30.49 -13.99
C ASP A 694 2.64 -31.45 -14.98
N ASP A 695 3.23 -32.53 -14.49
CA ASP A 695 3.83 -33.57 -15.34
C ASP A 695 2.78 -34.26 -16.23
N GLY A 696 1.56 -34.47 -15.71
CA GLY A 696 0.44 -35.03 -16.45
C GLY A 696 -0.03 -34.12 -17.59
N ALA A 697 -0.05 -32.80 -17.37
CA ALA A 697 -0.36 -31.81 -18.39
C ALA A 697 0.71 -31.77 -19.50
N LEU A 698 2.00 -31.82 -19.13
CA LEU A 698 3.13 -31.87 -20.07
C LEU A 698 3.12 -33.14 -20.93
N ARG A 699 2.82 -34.31 -20.36
CA ARG A 699 2.72 -35.57 -21.11
C ARG A 699 1.57 -35.58 -22.13
N SER A 700 0.50 -34.83 -21.87
CA SER A 700 -0.65 -34.71 -22.78
C SER A 700 -0.37 -33.84 -24.02
N MET A 701 0.67 -32.99 -24.00
CA MET A 701 1.03 -32.14 -25.14
C MET A 701 1.93 -32.82 -26.19
N ASN A 702 2.56 -33.97 -25.89
CA ASN A 702 3.46 -34.67 -26.82
C ASN A 702 2.83 -35.85 -27.58
N GLY A 703 1.50 -35.89 -27.71
CA GLY A 703 0.77 -36.90 -28.49
C GLY A 703 0.04 -36.31 -29.70
N ASN A 704 0.53 -36.63 -30.90
CA ASN A 704 -0.10 -36.38 -32.20
C ASN A 704 -1.62 -36.66 -32.24
N GLY A 705 -2.41 -35.76 -32.86
CA GLY A 705 -3.72 -36.10 -33.43
C GLY A 705 -4.80 -35.01 -33.34
N HIS A 706 -5.23 -34.53 -34.50
CA HIS A 706 -6.29 -33.57 -34.82
C HIS A 706 -7.56 -33.54 -33.93
N GLY A 707 -8.12 -32.32 -33.77
CA GLY A 707 -9.57 -32.11 -33.81
C GLY A 707 -10.23 -31.53 -32.55
N SER A 708 -10.59 -30.24 -32.63
CA SER A 708 -11.79 -29.56 -32.10
C SER A 708 -12.19 -29.67 -30.61
N HIS A 709 -12.39 -28.49 -30.00
CA HIS A 709 -13.00 -28.21 -28.69
C HIS A 709 -12.35 -28.85 -27.45
N ARG A 710 -11.42 -28.11 -26.82
CA ARG A 710 -10.98 -28.35 -25.43
C ARG A 710 -11.21 -27.09 -24.59
N ASN A 711 -12.15 -27.17 -23.67
CA ASN A 711 -12.03 -26.56 -22.34
C ASN A 711 -12.34 -27.63 -21.30
N ALA A 712 -11.37 -27.85 -20.41
CA ALA A 712 -11.37 -28.66 -19.19
C ALA A 712 -11.80 -30.14 -19.32
N ARG A 713 -10.80 -31.01 -19.58
CA ARG A 713 -10.91 -32.46 -19.43
C ARG A 713 -10.86 -32.80 -17.95
N VAL A 714 -12.05 -33.07 -17.41
CA VAL A 714 -12.39 -33.86 -16.22
C VAL A 714 -11.25 -34.74 -15.72
N VAL A 715 -10.69 -34.37 -14.55
CA VAL A 715 -10.10 -35.34 -13.61
C VAL A 715 -11.17 -36.40 -13.40
N LYS A 716 -10.85 -37.67 -13.66
CA LYS A 716 -11.72 -38.80 -13.35
C LYS A 716 -12.12 -38.72 -11.86
N THR A 717 -13.26 -38.09 -11.61
CA THR A 717 -14.06 -38.33 -10.43
C THR A 717 -14.39 -39.82 -10.48
N LEU A 718 -13.91 -40.55 -9.48
CA LEU A 718 -14.60 -41.77 -9.10
C LEU A 718 -16.00 -41.34 -8.67
N ASP A 719 -16.92 -41.36 -9.63
CA ASP A 719 -18.35 -41.29 -9.38
C ASP A 719 -18.75 -42.65 -8.79
N LYS A 720 -18.42 -42.82 -7.50
CA LYS A 720 -19.07 -43.82 -6.66
C LYS A 720 -20.20 -43.08 -5.97
N SER A 721 -21.41 -43.52 -6.31
CA SER A 721 -22.66 -43.28 -5.59
C SER A 721 -22.45 -42.81 -4.16
N ILE A 722 -23.07 -41.67 -3.83
CA ILE A 722 -23.28 -41.17 -2.47
C ILE A 722 -24.01 -42.27 -1.67
N GLU A 723 -23.25 -43.14 -1.01
CA GLU A 723 -23.72 -43.87 0.15
C GLU A 723 -23.49 -42.98 1.38
N PRO A 724 -24.42 -42.96 2.36
CA PRO A 724 -24.23 -42.21 3.60
C PRO A 724 -22.96 -42.70 4.30
N PRO A 725 -22.28 -41.87 5.11
CA PRO A 725 -21.06 -42.29 5.78
C PRO A 725 -21.39 -43.52 6.62
N ALA A 726 -20.83 -44.67 6.24
CA ALA A 726 -21.01 -45.90 6.97
C ALA A 726 -20.29 -45.75 8.33
N GLU A 727 -21.08 -45.58 9.38
CA GLU A 727 -20.63 -45.62 10.76
C GLU A 727 -20.01 -46.99 11.06
N ASP A 728 -18.90 -47.02 11.80
CA ASP A 728 -18.47 -48.25 12.45
C ASP A 728 -19.49 -48.69 13.52
N ALA A 729 -19.27 -49.84 14.16
CA ALA A 729 -20.15 -50.33 15.23
C ALA A 729 -20.26 -49.39 16.46
N HIS A 730 -19.56 -48.25 16.44
CA HIS A 730 -19.48 -47.25 17.50
C HIS A 730 -19.88 -45.83 17.04
N GLY A 731 -20.35 -45.64 15.80
CA GLY A 731 -20.79 -44.33 15.31
C GLY A 731 -19.69 -43.43 14.72
N ASN A 732 -18.48 -43.95 14.48
CA ASN A 732 -17.39 -43.15 13.92
C ASN A 732 -17.36 -43.22 12.39
N PRO A 733 -17.04 -42.11 11.69
CA PRO A 733 -16.93 -42.11 10.23
C PRO A 733 -15.74 -42.98 9.78
N ARG A 734 -16.02 -44.04 9.02
CA ARG A 734 -15.00 -44.90 8.39
C ARG A 734 -13.98 -44.07 7.59
N THR A 735 -12.72 -44.52 7.64
CA THR A 735 -11.64 -44.02 6.77
C THR A 735 -12.06 -44.09 5.29
N PRO A 736 -11.62 -43.17 4.41
CA PRO A 736 -11.99 -43.24 3.01
C PRO A 736 -11.28 -44.43 2.34
N ASP A 737 -12.00 -45.53 2.15
CA ASP A 737 -11.46 -46.79 1.60
C ASP A 737 -11.04 -46.71 0.11
N HIS A 738 -10.90 -45.52 -0.48
CA HIS A 738 -10.76 -45.35 -1.95
C HIS A 738 -9.66 -44.40 -2.44
N GLN A 739 -8.74 -43.92 -1.61
CA GLN A 739 -7.48 -43.37 -2.12
C GLN A 739 -6.34 -44.37 -1.91
N PRO A 740 -5.71 -44.90 -2.97
CA PRO A 740 -4.46 -45.62 -2.82
C PRO A 740 -3.44 -44.67 -2.18
N VAL A 741 -2.85 -45.08 -1.05
CA VAL A 741 -1.76 -44.33 -0.41
C VAL A 741 -0.65 -44.18 -1.45
N GLN A 742 -0.51 -42.97 -1.98
CA GLN A 742 0.56 -42.68 -2.94
C GLN A 742 1.90 -42.70 -2.20
N SER A 743 2.95 -43.15 -2.88
CA SER A 743 4.29 -43.22 -2.31
C SER A 743 4.76 -41.84 -1.82
N PRO A 744 5.48 -41.76 -0.70
CA PRO A 744 5.92 -40.50 -0.11
C PRO A 744 6.85 -39.72 -1.06
N SER A 745 6.85 -38.39 -0.94
CA SER A 745 7.80 -37.55 -1.67
C SER A 745 9.23 -37.90 -1.26
N THR A 746 10.11 -38.10 -2.23
CA THR A 746 11.55 -38.35 -1.98
C THR A 746 12.36 -37.06 -1.94
N ASN A 747 11.82 -35.94 -2.41
CA ASN A 747 12.53 -34.67 -2.50
C ASN A 747 12.14 -33.76 -1.33
N PRO A 748 13.12 -33.24 -0.57
CA PRO A 748 12.83 -32.27 0.48
C PRO A 748 12.29 -30.97 -0.12
N MET A 749 11.42 -30.29 0.62
CA MET A 749 10.95 -28.96 0.25
C MET A 749 12.13 -28.00 0.02
N PRO A 750 12.10 -27.16 -1.03
CA PRO A 750 13.06 -26.07 -1.17
C PRO A 750 12.88 -25.06 -0.03
N VAL A 751 13.91 -24.27 0.28
CA VAL A 751 13.83 -23.24 1.35
C VAL A 751 12.79 -22.18 1.03
N PHE A 752 12.60 -21.86 -0.25
CA PHE A 752 11.57 -20.96 -0.75
C PHE A 752 10.73 -21.63 -1.83
N ILE A 753 9.44 -21.32 -1.88
CA ILE A 753 8.48 -21.81 -2.87
C ILE A 753 7.81 -20.66 -3.61
N ASP A 754 7.50 -20.83 -4.89
CA ASP A 754 6.65 -19.87 -5.60
C ASP A 754 5.26 -19.81 -4.95
N LEU A 755 4.71 -18.60 -4.84
CA LEU A 755 3.40 -18.34 -4.25
C LEU A 755 2.38 -18.16 -5.38
N ASP A 756 1.69 -19.26 -5.71
CA ASP A 756 0.74 -19.28 -6.82
C ASP A 756 -0.55 -18.47 -6.53
N ASP A 757 -1.47 -18.42 -7.49
CA ASP A 757 -2.69 -17.62 -7.38
C ASP A 757 -3.64 -18.05 -6.24
N ASN A 758 -3.46 -19.25 -5.67
CA ASN A 758 -4.20 -19.72 -4.53
C ASN A 758 -3.61 -19.26 -3.19
N CYS A 759 -2.36 -18.80 -3.19
CA CYS A 759 -1.75 -18.18 -2.02
C CYS A 759 -2.31 -16.76 -1.83
N ASN A 760 -3.00 -16.52 -0.72
CA ASN A 760 -3.46 -15.19 -0.33
C ASN A 760 -2.48 -14.60 0.69
N VAL A 761 -1.49 -13.87 0.19
CA VAL A 761 -0.37 -13.30 0.94
C VAL A 761 0.04 -11.95 0.34
N GLY A 762 0.95 -11.21 0.99
CA GLY A 762 1.55 -10.01 0.41
C GLY A 762 0.55 -8.90 0.04
N PHE A 763 -0.55 -8.79 0.80
CA PHE A 763 -1.59 -7.78 0.59
C PHE A 763 -2.35 -7.89 -0.73
N LYS A 764 -2.31 -9.06 -1.39
CA LYS A 764 -2.98 -9.29 -2.68
C LYS A 764 -4.46 -8.91 -2.67
N HIS A 765 -5.18 -9.28 -1.61
CA HIS A 765 -6.61 -9.01 -1.48
C HIS A 765 -6.96 -8.07 -0.33
N TRP A 766 -6.05 -7.82 0.62
CA TRP A 766 -6.31 -7.06 1.85
C TRP A 766 -7.39 -7.66 2.79
N HIS A 767 -7.81 -8.90 2.54
CA HIS A 767 -8.77 -9.63 3.37
C HIS A 767 -8.61 -11.15 3.18
N PRO A 768 -9.14 -12.00 4.08
CA PRO A 768 -9.21 -13.43 3.87
C PRO A 768 -10.05 -13.81 2.65
N THR A 769 -9.74 -14.92 1.99
CA THR A 769 -10.43 -15.39 0.78
C THR A 769 -11.08 -16.74 1.00
N PRO A 770 -12.11 -17.10 0.20
CA PRO A 770 -12.75 -18.40 0.32
C PRO A 770 -11.80 -19.59 0.09
N VAL A 771 -11.94 -20.62 0.93
CA VAL A 771 -11.13 -21.86 0.86
C VAL A 771 -11.89 -23.05 0.29
N THR A 772 -13.21 -22.95 0.15
CA THR A 772 -14.08 -24.09 -0.21
C THR A 772 -13.94 -24.54 -1.66
N LYS A 773 -13.52 -23.67 -2.58
CA LYS A 773 -13.23 -24.06 -3.99
C LYS A 773 -12.21 -25.19 -4.13
N HIS A 774 -11.34 -25.35 -3.12
CA HIS A 774 -10.25 -26.33 -3.09
C HIS A 774 -10.53 -27.51 -2.15
N GLY A 775 -11.77 -27.72 -1.72
CA GLY A 775 -12.13 -28.78 -0.78
C GLY A 775 -11.74 -30.21 -1.21
N ASN A 776 -11.45 -30.44 -2.49
CA ASN A 776 -11.04 -31.73 -3.04
C ASN A 776 -9.53 -31.87 -3.28
N ARG A 777 -8.69 -30.98 -2.73
CA ARG A 777 -7.22 -31.08 -2.74
C ARG A 777 -6.65 -30.61 -1.40
N PRO A 778 -5.59 -31.22 -0.85
CA PRO A 778 -4.97 -30.69 0.35
C PRO A 778 -4.35 -29.31 0.06
N SER A 779 -4.73 -28.33 0.87
CA SER A 779 -4.18 -26.98 0.86
C SER A 779 -2.76 -27.01 1.43
N GLY A 780 -1.80 -26.55 0.65
CA GLY A 780 -0.40 -26.45 1.04
C GLY A 780 -0.05 -25.17 1.78
N GLN A 781 1.25 -24.89 1.85
CA GLN A 781 1.78 -23.68 2.47
C GLN A 781 1.17 -22.42 1.85
N SER A 782 0.70 -21.50 2.70
CA SER A 782 0.08 -20.21 2.32
C SER A 782 -1.27 -20.31 1.59
N GLU A 783 -1.85 -21.49 1.41
CA GLU A 783 -3.14 -21.69 0.70
C GLU A 783 -4.37 -21.66 1.61
N LEU A 784 -4.22 -21.28 2.88
CA LEU A 784 -5.30 -21.32 3.87
C LEU A 784 -6.29 -20.15 3.78
N GLY A 785 -6.39 -19.49 2.61
CA GLY A 785 -7.27 -18.33 2.43
C GLY A 785 -6.77 -17.06 3.13
N GLY A 786 -5.49 -17.00 3.49
CA GLY A 786 -4.87 -15.83 4.11
C GLY A 786 -4.88 -15.83 5.63
N VAL A 787 -4.76 -16.99 6.26
CA VAL A 787 -4.56 -17.13 7.71
C VAL A 787 -3.42 -18.10 7.98
N TRP A 788 -2.73 -17.90 9.11
CA TRP A 788 -1.77 -18.88 9.61
C TRP A 788 -2.48 -20.20 9.99
N GLU A 789 -1.78 -21.33 9.90
CA GLU A 789 -2.24 -22.65 10.34
C GLU A 789 -1.75 -22.92 11.77
N TRP A 790 -2.67 -23.04 12.73
CA TRP A 790 -2.36 -23.49 14.08
C TRP A 790 -1.79 -24.90 14.10
N THR A 791 -0.82 -25.12 14.99
CA THR A 791 -0.33 -26.44 15.34
C THR A 791 -0.51 -26.71 16.83
N SER A 792 -0.61 -27.98 17.20
CA SER A 792 -0.66 -28.42 18.61
C SER A 792 0.70 -28.42 19.29
N THR A 793 1.78 -28.13 18.57
CA THR A 793 3.15 -28.14 19.09
C THR A 793 3.48 -26.81 19.78
N PRO A 794 3.83 -26.81 21.07
CA PRO A 794 4.35 -25.62 21.72
C PRO A 794 5.77 -25.29 21.24
N LEU A 795 6.11 -24.01 21.22
CA LEU A 795 7.45 -23.54 20.86
C LEU A 795 8.45 -23.89 21.98
N HIS A 796 9.47 -24.67 21.63
CA HIS A 796 10.55 -25.07 22.53
C HIS A 796 11.89 -25.10 21.81
N ALA A 797 12.98 -25.03 22.58
CA ALA A 797 14.31 -25.29 22.07
C ALA A 797 14.39 -26.74 21.55
N HIS A 798 14.75 -26.91 20.28
CA HIS A 798 15.03 -28.22 19.69
C HIS A 798 16.52 -28.58 19.85
N GLU A 799 16.87 -29.82 19.53
CA GLU A 799 18.25 -30.28 19.62
C GLU A 799 19.17 -29.46 18.69
N GLY A 800 20.22 -28.88 19.29
CA GLY A 800 21.19 -28.05 18.59
C GLY A 800 20.80 -26.57 18.44
N PHE A 801 19.64 -26.14 18.96
CA PHE A 801 19.28 -24.72 19.02
C PHE A 801 20.39 -23.87 19.64
N LYS A 802 20.65 -22.71 19.03
CA LYS A 802 21.50 -21.66 19.56
C LYS A 802 20.86 -20.30 19.27
N SER A 803 20.72 -19.47 20.29
CA SER A 803 20.25 -18.10 20.14
C SER A 803 21.14 -17.31 19.18
N MET A 804 20.52 -16.41 18.42
CA MET A 804 21.23 -15.50 17.53
C MET A 804 22.11 -14.51 18.32
N GLU A 805 23.31 -14.21 17.83
CA GLU A 805 24.23 -13.29 18.51
C GLU A 805 23.69 -11.84 18.53
N LEU A 806 23.16 -11.36 17.40
CA LEU A 806 22.65 -9.98 17.29
C LEU A 806 21.36 -9.72 18.08
N TYR A 807 20.54 -10.76 18.26
CA TYR A 807 19.25 -10.68 18.95
C TYR A 807 18.93 -11.97 19.74
N PRO A 808 19.60 -12.23 20.87
CA PRO A 808 19.54 -13.52 21.56
C PRO A 808 18.17 -13.85 22.19
N GLY A 809 17.37 -12.83 22.51
CA GLY A 809 16.03 -12.97 23.09
C GLY A 809 14.90 -13.13 22.07
N TYR A 810 15.19 -13.23 20.76
CA TYR A 810 14.14 -13.32 19.74
C TYR A 810 13.25 -14.56 19.90
N SER A 811 13.85 -15.75 20.05
CA SER A 811 13.09 -16.99 20.27
C SER A 811 13.14 -17.49 21.71
N ALA A 812 14.31 -17.36 22.36
CA ALA A 812 14.57 -17.98 23.65
C ALA A 812 13.61 -17.52 24.76
N ASP A 813 13.17 -16.26 24.70
CA ASP A 813 12.27 -15.67 25.69
C ASP A 813 10.85 -16.27 25.63
N PHE A 814 10.51 -16.97 24.54
CA PHE A 814 9.19 -17.56 24.29
C PHE A 814 9.14 -19.08 24.47
N PHE A 815 10.23 -19.70 24.95
CA PHE A 815 10.25 -21.13 25.30
C PHE A 815 9.60 -21.40 26.67
N ASP A 816 8.40 -20.89 26.87
CA ASP A 816 7.66 -20.87 28.13
C ASP A 816 6.55 -21.92 28.23
N GLY A 817 6.29 -22.67 27.15
CA GLY A 817 5.21 -23.65 27.06
C GLY A 817 3.80 -23.05 26.95
N LYS A 818 3.68 -21.74 26.72
CA LYS A 818 2.40 -21.04 26.48
C LYS A 818 2.17 -20.73 25.00
N HIS A 819 3.25 -20.63 24.23
CA HIS A 819 3.23 -20.32 22.81
C HIS A 819 3.14 -21.57 21.96
N ASN A 820 2.18 -21.60 21.03
CA ASN A 820 2.03 -22.67 20.04
C ASN A 820 2.52 -22.20 18.68
N ILE A 821 3.13 -23.11 17.92
CA ILE A 821 3.64 -22.83 16.58
C ILE A 821 2.47 -22.61 15.62
N VAL A 822 2.61 -21.63 14.73
CA VAL A 822 1.73 -21.43 13.57
C VAL A 822 2.55 -21.32 12.29
N LEU A 823 2.01 -21.80 11.16
CA LEU A 823 2.72 -21.90 9.88
C LEU A 823 1.94 -21.30 8.69
N GLY A 824 2.64 -20.95 7.61
CA GLY A 824 2.03 -20.68 6.31
C GLY A 824 1.81 -19.21 5.93
N GLY A 825 1.64 -18.29 6.88
CA GLY A 825 1.41 -16.87 6.57
C GLY A 825 -0.07 -16.51 6.41
N SER A 826 -0.38 -15.24 6.66
CA SER A 826 -1.69 -14.61 6.42
C SER A 826 -1.69 -13.77 5.14
N TRP A 827 -2.85 -13.18 4.82
CA TRP A 827 -3.00 -12.23 3.71
C TRP A 827 -2.11 -10.98 3.84
N ALA A 828 -1.61 -10.66 5.04
CA ALA A 828 -0.69 -9.55 5.28
C ALA A 828 0.77 -9.98 5.46
N THR A 829 1.07 -11.28 5.43
CA THR A 829 2.45 -11.74 5.59
C THR A 829 3.23 -11.48 4.30
N HIS A 830 4.42 -10.89 4.44
CA HIS A 830 5.30 -10.59 3.30
C HIS A 830 5.74 -11.88 2.57
N PRO A 831 5.83 -11.91 1.21
CA PRO A 831 6.21 -13.12 0.45
C PRO A 831 7.53 -13.77 0.89
N ARG A 832 8.55 -12.99 1.25
CA ARG A 832 9.83 -13.50 1.82
C ARG A 832 9.65 -14.34 3.09
N ILE A 833 8.59 -14.11 3.85
CA ILE A 833 8.26 -14.85 5.06
C ILE A 833 7.29 -15.99 4.71
N ALA A 834 6.19 -15.68 4.03
CA ALA A 834 5.15 -16.66 3.70
C ALA A 834 5.67 -17.80 2.82
N GLY A 835 6.52 -17.49 1.84
CA GLY A 835 7.14 -18.47 0.93
C GLY A 835 8.33 -19.21 1.53
N ARG A 836 8.80 -18.88 2.74
CA ARG A 836 9.92 -19.58 3.38
C ARG A 836 9.42 -20.84 4.08
N THR A 837 9.87 -22.01 3.64
CA THR A 837 9.44 -23.30 4.18
C THR A 837 10.09 -23.64 5.53
N THR A 838 11.09 -22.87 5.97
CA THR A 838 11.71 -23.04 7.28
C THR A 838 11.11 -22.14 8.35
N PHE A 839 10.39 -21.08 7.97
CA PHE A 839 9.89 -20.06 8.90
C PHE A 839 8.92 -20.65 9.92
N VAL A 840 9.07 -20.25 11.18
CA VAL A 840 8.25 -20.67 12.32
C VAL A 840 7.74 -19.42 13.01
N ASN A 841 6.41 -19.26 13.06
CA ASN A 841 5.75 -18.22 13.83
C ASN A 841 5.10 -18.83 15.07
N TRP A 842 4.73 -18.02 16.05
CA TRP A 842 4.10 -18.50 17.28
C TRP A 842 3.22 -17.45 17.95
N PHE A 843 2.22 -17.93 18.68
CA PHE A 843 1.32 -17.09 19.48
C PHE A 843 0.91 -17.83 20.76
N GLN A 844 0.61 -17.10 21.83
CA GLN A 844 0.03 -17.70 23.04
C GLN A 844 -1.30 -18.37 22.68
N ARG A 845 -1.52 -19.59 23.18
CA ARG A 845 -2.70 -20.42 22.88
C ARG A 845 -4.06 -19.74 23.14
N LYS A 846 -4.12 -18.77 24.07
CA LYS A 846 -5.33 -18.00 24.43
C LYS A 846 -5.42 -16.64 23.74
N TYR A 847 -4.45 -16.27 22.91
CA TYR A 847 -4.45 -14.95 22.28
C TYR A 847 -5.53 -14.86 21.19
N ILE A 848 -6.61 -14.15 21.49
CA ILE A 848 -7.83 -14.11 20.66
C ILE A 848 -7.71 -13.26 19.39
N TYR A 849 -6.70 -12.40 19.28
CA TYR A 849 -6.56 -11.45 18.17
C TYR A 849 -5.71 -11.97 17.01
N VAL A 850 -5.26 -13.22 17.10
CA VAL A 850 -4.41 -13.88 16.09
C VAL A 850 -5.16 -14.09 14.77
N TRP A 851 -4.45 -13.95 13.66
CA TRP A 851 -4.96 -14.31 12.33
C TRP A 851 -4.55 -15.73 11.95
N ALA A 852 -4.99 -16.68 12.77
CA ALA A 852 -4.74 -18.09 12.56
C ALA A 852 -6.05 -18.89 12.54
N GLY A 853 -6.15 -19.79 11.58
CA GLY A 853 -7.16 -20.84 11.50
C GLY A 853 -6.55 -22.20 11.83
N ALA A 854 -7.34 -23.27 11.71
CA ALA A 854 -6.86 -24.63 11.93
C ALA A 854 -7.50 -25.59 10.92
N ARG A 855 -6.78 -26.67 10.64
CA ARG A 855 -7.24 -27.84 9.92
C ARG A 855 -7.47 -28.98 10.90
N LEU A 856 -8.44 -29.85 10.61
CA LEU A 856 -8.63 -31.06 11.38
C LEU A 856 -7.77 -32.21 10.86
N VAL A 857 -7.18 -32.96 11.80
CA VAL A 857 -6.56 -34.26 11.54
C VAL A 857 -7.07 -35.32 12.50
N ARG A 858 -6.86 -36.59 12.13
CA ARG A 858 -7.15 -37.77 12.95
C ARG A 858 -6.12 -38.87 12.70
N ASP A 859 -5.87 -39.67 13.71
CA ASP A 859 -4.99 -40.85 13.62
C ASP A 859 -5.64 -41.93 12.76
N ILE A 860 -4.82 -42.78 12.11
CA ILE A 860 -5.28 -43.90 11.26
C ILE A 860 -4.83 -45.26 11.76
#